data_AF-A0A3S1TI82-F1
#
_entry.id   AF-A0A3S1TI82-F1
#
_cell.length_a   1.000
_cell.length_b   1.000
_cell.length_c   1.000
_cell.angle_alpha   90.00
_cell.angle_beta   90.00
_cell.angle_gamma   90.00
#
_symmetry.space_group_name_H-M   'P 1'
#
loop_
_entity.id
_entity.type
_entity.pdbx_description
1 polymer ?
#
loop_
_entity_poly.entity_id
_entity_poly.type
_entity_poly.pdbx_seq_one_letter_code
_entity_poly.pdbx_strand_id
1 'polypeptide(L)'
;RMSFDLLVMDEASQIQPVDALGAIARVNQVVVVGDERQLPPTTFFAKMTGSQSEDDEGEGAQVADIESILGLFTARGLPQRMLRWHYRSRHQSLIAVSNSQFYENRLFIVPSPYTQEAGMGLRFHHVPDGVFDSGGTGTNPIEARAVAEAIIRHAKSNPQESLGVATFSVSQRRAIQDELEALRRLNPDTEDFFHAHPSEPFFVKNLENVQGDERDVIMISVGYAKNAQGYMAMRFGPLGSEGGERRLNVLISRAKRACEVYASITDEDIDLERGKGKGVFAFKLFLHYARTGRISLAQTTTREMGSIFEEQVANALIERGCQVHAQVGIAGFFIDLAVADPERPGRYLLGIECDGAEYHSSRSARDRDRLRQAVLEDHGWIIHRIWSADWFQRPREQLERTVAAIDAATRELAERAELGNQRSRAAAVQVVTVDRGNVTEIGLETMNGASTPDRSYAEARVQRPAGQFELHETPTGLLAGLVEQVVAAETPIHLDEVVSRIRDAWGLQRAGGRIQDAIERGLIVAEARGAVARRGDFCFKPGAAIQLRDRSGVLSPGLRKPEMISLEEVAQGAIEVVRSNLGATEDEIATSVSRMLGFKATSAQLRQLISSAVAGAVANGSLRYQDGLLIDGANGQ
;
A
#
# COMPACT_ATOMS: atom_id res chain seq x y z
N ARG A 1 34.16 6.90 17.02
CA ARG A 1 33.50 7.22 15.72
C ARG A 1 33.10 5.88 15.12
N MET A 2 31.80 5.61 14.97
CA MET A 2 31.37 4.42 14.23
C MET A 2 31.60 4.67 12.73
N SER A 3 32.27 3.73 12.07
CA SER A 3 32.50 3.70 10.63
C SER A 3 31.80 2.48 10.06
N PHE A 4 31.23 2.61 8.87
CA PHE A 4 30.59 1.49 8.17
C PHE A 4 31.29 1.23 6.84
N ASP A 5 31.30 -0.02 6.38
CA ASP A 5 31.95 -0.36 5.12
C ASP A 5 31.11 0.10 3.91
N LEU A 6 29.79 -0.02 4.00
CA LEU A 6 28.84 0.18 2.92
C LEU A 6 27.64 1.02 3.37
N LEU A 7 27.26 2.01 2.56
CA LEU A 7 25.97 2.69 2.60
C LEU A 7 25.15 2.26 1.39
N VAL A 8 23.93 1.78 1.63
CA VAL A 8 22.93 1.58 0.57
C VAL A 8 21.87 2.65 0.72
N MET A 9 21.65 3.42 -0.34
CA MET A 9 20.58 4.42 -0.42
C MET A 9 19.55 3.92 -1.41
N ASP A 10 18.37 3.57 -0.91
CA ASP A 10 17.22 3.21 -1.73
C ASP A 10 16.33 4.43 -1.96
N GLU A 11 15.55 4.42 -3.05
CA GLU A 11 14.74 5.56 -3.51
C GLU A 11 15.53 6.87 -3.59
N ALA A 12 16.79 6.78 -4.02
CA ALA A 12 17.74 7.89 -4.00
C ALA A 12 17.37 9.04 -4.95
N SER A 13 16.41 8.86 -5.85
CA SER A 13 15.80 9.96 -6.60
C SER A 13 15.00 10.91 -5.71
N GLN A 14 14.61 10.48 -4.50
CA GLN A 14 13.84 11.26 -3.52
C GLN A 14 14.68 11.80 -2.36
N ILE A 15 15.97 11.46 -2.31
CA ILE A 15 16.85 11.88 -1.22
C ILE A 15 17.56 13.18 -1.62
N GLN A 16 17.49 14.19 -0.74
CA GLN A 16 18.24 15.43 -0.93
C GLN A 16 19.73 15.20 -0.60
N PRO A 17 20.66 15.84 -1.33
CA PRO A 17 22.09 15.70 -1.06
C PRO A 17 22.49 16.05 0.38
N VAL A 18 21.80 17.02 0.99
CA VAL A 18 22.04 17.45 2.39
C VAL A 18 21.73 16.34 3.40
N ASP A 19 20.70 15.52 3.14
CA ASP A 19 20.30 14.41 4.01
C ASP A 19 21.28 13.24 3.89
N ALA A 20 21.81 13.02 2.68
CA ALA A 20 22.76 11.94 2.41
C ALA A 20 24.19 12.22 2.93
N LEU A 21 24.60 13.49 3.02
CA LEU A 21 26.00 13.88 3.28
C LEU A 21 26.56 13.28 4.58
N GLY A 22 25.77 13.31 5.64
CA GLY A 22 26.18 12.78 6.94
C GLY A 22 26.45 11.27 6.91
N ALA A 23 25.62 10.52 6.18
CA ALA A 23 25.79 9.07 6.00
C ALA A 23 27.00 8.76 5.12
N ILE A 24 27.15 9.48 4.00
CA ILE A 24 28.29 9.33 3.07
C ILE A 24 29.63 9.58 3.79
N ALA A 25 29.69 10.56 4.70
CA ALA A 25 30.91 10.88 5.45
C ALA A 25 31.40 9.77 6.41
N ARG A 26 30.58 8.74 6.67
CA ARG A 26 30.89 7.64 7.61
C ARG A 26 31.21 6.31 6.92
N VAL A 27 31.22 6.28 5.59
CA VAL A 27 31.35 5.03 4.83
C VAL A 27 32.47 5.05 3.80
N ASN A 28 32.94 3.85 3.45
CA ASN A 28 33.95 3.67 2.41
C ASN A 28 33.35 3.38 1.03
N GLN A 29 32.16 2.77 0.98
CA GLN A 29 31.45 2.41 -0.24
C GLN A 29 30.01 2.90 -0.19
N VAL A 30 29.48 3.31 -1.34
CA VAL A 30 28.10 3.77 -1.50
C VAL A 30 27.47 3.06 -2.68
N VAL A 31 26.29 2.49 -2.46
CA VAL A 31 25.40 1.94 -3.49
C VAL A 31 24.14 2.79 -3.50
N VAL A 32 23.81 3.32 -4.67
CA VAL A 32 22.67 4.22 -4.87
C VAL A 32 21.67 3.52 -5.77
N VAL A 33 20.45 3.38 -5.31
CA VAL A 33 19.34 2.72 -6.01
C VAL A 33 18.20 3.73 -6.12
N GLY A 34 17.65 3.89 -7.32
CA GLY A 34 16.54 4.80 -7.59
C GLY A 34 16.30 4.97 -9.08
N ASP A 35 15.35 5.84 -9.42
CA ASP A 35 14.93 6.08 -10.80
C ASP A 35 14.92 7.59 -11.13
N GLU A 36 15.77 8.00 -12.06
CA GLU A 36 15.89 9.39 -12.55
C GLU A 36 14.69 9.89 -13.35
N ARG A 37 13.83 8.96 -13.80
CA ARG A 37 12.59 9.26 -14.53
C ARG A 37 11.39 9.41 -13.59
N GLN A 38 11.57 9.28 -12.28
CA GLN A 38 10.57 9.60 -11.26
C GLN A 38 10.77 11.01 -10.70
N LEU A 39 9.90 11.41 -9.78
CA LEU A 39 9.93 12.76 -9.20
C LEU A 39 11.25 13.01 -8.45
N PRO A 40 11.83 14.20 -8.53
CA PRO A 40 12.90 14.61 -7.63
C PRO A 40 12.33 14.99 -6.24
N PRO A 41 13.19 15.20 -5.22
CA PRO A 41 12.75 15.64 -3.91
C PRO A 41 12.12 17.04 -4.02
N THR A 42 10.92 17.21 -3.49
CA THR A 42 10.22 18.51 -3.51
C THR A 42 10.45 19.30 -2.22
N THR A 43 10.63 20.62 -2.32
CA THR A 43 10.75 21.52 -1.17
C THR A 43 9.37 21.97 -0.67
N PHE A 44 8.50 21.04 -0.32
CA PHE A 44 7.19 21.39 0.24
C PHE A 44 7.33 22.10 1.60
N PHE A 45 8.27 21.64 2.45
CA PHE A 45 8.49 22.22 3.79
C PHE A 45 9.07 23.64 3.78
N ALA A 46 9.77 24.05 2.72
CA ALA A 46 10.33 25.41 2.63
C ALA A 46 9.23 26.48 2.45
N LYS A 47 8.10 26.11 1.83
CA LYS A 47 6.94 27.02 1.69
C LYS A 47 6.18 27.22 2.99
N MET A 48 6.13 26.25 3.90
CA MET A 48 5.37 26.37 5.16
C MET A 48 6.00 27.37 6.14
N THR A 49 7.29 27.68 5.98
CA THR A 49 7.98 28.78 6.69
C THR A 49 7.89 30.13 5.98
N GLY A 50 7.37 30.18 4.75
CA GLY A 50 7.13 31.40 3.99
C GLY A 50 5.65 31.78 4.05
N SER A 51 5.35 32.89 4.71
CA SER A 51 4.00 33.44 4.83
C SER A 51 3.41 33.84 3.47
N GLN A 52 2.73 32.92 2.78
CA GLN A 52 1.80 33.23 1.69
C GLN A 52 0.57 32.31 1.75
N SER A 53 -0.59 32.94 1.67
CA SER A 53 -1.94 32.37 1.70
C SER A 53 -2.22 31.42 0.52
N GLU A 54 -3.03 30.38 0.78
CA GLU A 54 -3.36 29.26 -0.13
C GLU A 54 -4.27 29.61 -1.34
N ASP A 55 -4.61 30.90 -1.57
CA ASP A 55 -5.67 31.30 -2.50
C ASP A 55 -5.19 31.91 -3.83
N ASP A 56 -3.90 31.85 -4.18
CA ASP A 56 -3.42 32.37 -5.47
C ASP A 56 -3.11 31.25 -6.47
N GLU A 57 -4.14 30.79 -7.19
CA GLU A 57 -4.01 29.90 -8.36
C GLU A 57 -3.48 30.64 -9.62
N GLY A 58 -3.09 31.92 -9.48
CA GLY A 58 -2.35 32.68 -10.49
C GLY A 58 -0.85 32.69 -10.18
N GLU A 59 -0.04 32.03 -11.02
CA GLU A 59 1.43 31.96 -10.88
C GLU A 59 1.90 31.35 -9.55
N GLY A 60 1.50 30.09 -9.31
CA GLY A 60 2.09 29.27 -8.26
C GLY A 60 3.62 29.30 -8.35
N ALA A 61 4.26 29.96 -7.38
CA ALA A 61 5.70 30.07 -7.26
C ALA A 61 6.33 28.69 -7.48
N GLN A 62 7.10 28.59 -8.58
CA GLN A 62 7.77 27.38 -9.05
C GLN A 62 8.56 26.78 -7.90
N VAL A 63 8.14 25.61 -7.42
CA VAL A 63 9.00 24.77 -6.59
C VAL A 63 10.07 24.27 -7.54
N ALA A 64 11.26 24.90 -7.50
CA ALA A 64 12.40 24.42 -8.26
C ALA A 64 12.75 23.02 -7.73
N ASP A 65 12.68 22.03 -8.61
CA ASP A 65 13.09 20.66 -8.32
C ASP A 65 14.58 20.67 -7.93
N ILE A 66 14.91 20.16 -6.73
CA ILE A 66 16.30 20.01 -6.32
C ILE A 66 16.88 18.77 -7.00
N GLU A 67 18.11 18.84 -7.48
CA GLU A 67 18.83 17.64 -7.93
C GLU A 67 18.96 16.64 -6.77
N SER A 68 18.42 15.44 -6.96
CA SER A 68 18.54 14.36 -6.00
C SER A 68 19.98 13.89 -5.86
N ILE A 69 20.28 13.18 -4.77
CA ILE A 69 21.59 12.53 -4.63
C ILE A 69 21.87 11.58 -5.80
N LEU A 70 20.84 10.87 -6.31
CA LEU A 70 20.97 10.05 -7.52
C LEU A 70 21.40 10.89 -8.73
N GLY A 71 20.75 12.04 -8.95
CA GLY A 71 21.09 12.96 -10.03
C GLY A 71 22.56 13.40 -9.99
N LEU A 72 23.07 13.71 -8.80
CA LEU A 72 24.48 14.08 -8.60
C LEU A 72 25.45 12.92 -8.90
N PHE A 73 25.13 11.71 -8.47
CA PHE A 73 25.95 10.52 -8.76
C PHE A 73 26.02 10.25 -10.27
N THR A 74 24.90 10.41 -10.97
CA THR A 74 24.81 10.26 -12.43
C THR A 74 25.56 11.37 -13.16
N ALA A 75 25.40 12.63 -12.76
CA ALA A 75 26.14 13.76 -13.32
C ALA A 75 27.66 13.60 -13.15
N ARG A 76 28.10 12.93 -12.08
CA ARG A 76 29.52 12.62 -11.85
C ARG A 76 30.06 11.51 -12.77
N GLY A 77 29.20 10.78 -13.47
CA GLY A 77 29.58 9.71 -14.40
C GLY A 77 29.99 8.41 -13.70
N LEU A 78 29.42 8.13 -12.53
CA LEU A 78 29.71 6.89 -11.81
C LEU A 78 29.15 5.66 -12.55
N PRO A 79 29.74 4.45 -12.33
CA PRO A 79 29.25 3.23 -12.97
C PRO A 79 27.79 2.98 -12.61
N GLN A 80 26.95 2.82 -13.63
CA GLN A 80 25.51 2.60 -13.48
C GLN A 80 25.09 1.29 -14.13
N ARG A 81 24.04 0.66 -13.59
CA ARG A 81 23.44 -0.54 -14.15
C ARG A 81 21.93 -0.46 -14.08
N MET A 82 21.29 -0.42 -15.25
CA MET A 82 19.84 -0.39 -15.35
C MET A 82 19.24 -1.77 -15.08
N LEU A 83 18.29 -1.83 -14.13
CA LEU A 83 17.42 -2.98 -13.96
C LEU A 83 16.36 -2.94 -15.07
N ARG A 84 16.31 -3.99 -15.89
CA ARG A 84 15.50 -3.99 -17.12
C ARG A 84 14.16 -4.72 -16.98
N TRP A 85 13.96 -5.53 -15.95
CA TRP A 85 12.72 -6.30 -15.81
C TRP A 85 11.64 -5.48 -15.11
N HIS A 86 10.48 -5.36 -15.74
CA HIS A 86 9.29 -4.77 -15.14
C HIS A 86 8.28 -5.86 -14.79
N TYR A 87 7.97 -6.00 -13.49
CA TYR A 87 7.09 -7.04 -12.96
C TYR A 87 5.85 -6.51 -12.22
N ARG A 88 5.73 -5.18 -12.03
CA ARG A 88 4.60 -4.59 -11.32
C ARG A 88 3.30 -4.68 -12.11
N SER A 89 3.36 -4.33 -13.39
CA SER A 89 2.17 -4.25 -14.24
C SER A 89 1.80 -5.62 -14.80
N ARG A 90 0.61 -6.11 -14.43
CA ARG A 90 0.03 -7.37 -14.89
C ARG A 90 -0.46 -7.32 -16.34
N HIS A 91 -0.50 -6.13 -16.94
CA HIS A 91 -0.83 -5.95 -18.35
C HIS A 91 0.14 -4.98 -19.03
N GLN A 92 0.63 -5.38 -20.20
CA GLN A 92 1.70 -4.68 -20.90
C GLN A 92 1.33 -3.23 -21.26
N SER A 93 0.05 -2.96 -21.52
CA SER A 93 -0.42 -1.60 -21.85
C SER A 93 -0.24 -0.58 -20.72
N LEU A 94 -0.11 -1.01 -19.46
CA LEU A 94 0.01 -0.08 -18.32
C LEU A 94 1.36 0.64 -18.31
N ILE A 95 2.41 -0.03 -18.82
CA ILE A 95 3.77 0.51 -18.81
C ILE A 95 4.27 0.86 -20.21
N ALA A 96 3.55 0.48 -21.27
CA ALA A 96 4.05 0.58 -22.64
C ALA A 96 4.40 2.02 -23.05
N VAL A 97 3.54 3.00 -22.72
CA VAL A 97 3.82 4.43 -22.97
C VAL A 97 5.04 4.87 -22.17
N SER A 98 5.11 4.49 -20.88
CA SER A 98 6.25 4.84 -20.04
C SER A 98 7.57 4.26 -20.56
N ASN A 99 7.58 3.00 -20.97
CA ASN A 99 8.76 2.34 -21.52
C ASN A 99 9.25 3.04 -22.79
N SER A 100 8.33 3.39 -23.69
CA SER A 100 8.63 4.13 -24.92
C SER A 100 9.16 5.54 -24.65
N GLN A 101 8.51 6.31 -23.77
CA GLN A 101 8.82 7.72 -23.57
C GLN A 101 9.97 7.99 -22.60
N PHE A 102 10.14 7.17 -21.56
CA PHE A 102 11.08 7.45 -20.47
C PHE A 102 12.26 6.49 -20.43
N TYR A 103 12.09 5.26 -20.94
CA TYR A 103 13.09 4.20 -20.81
C TYR A 103 13.63 3.70 -22.16
N GLU A 104 13.28 4.36 -23.28
CA GLU A 104 13.78 4.06 -24.63
C GLU A 104 13.52 2.60 -25.05
N ASN A 105 12.40 2.03 -24.61
CA ASN A 105 12.04 0.61 -24.80
C ASN A 105 13.08 -0.40 -24.27
N ARG A 106 13.91 0.00 -23.29
CA ARG A 106 14.93 -0.87 -22.70
C ARG A 106 14.39 -1.78 -21.59
N LEU A 107 13.15 -1.58 -21.13
CA LEU A 107 12.50 -2.48 -20.18
C LEU A 107 11.93 -3.71 -20.89
N PHE A 108 12.17 -4.89 -20.31
CA PHE A 108 11.48 -6.14 -20.63
C PHE A 108 10.13 -6.15 -19.91
N ILE A 109 9.05 -6.26 -20.69
CA ILE A 109 7.68 -6.23 -20.19
C ILE A 109 7.05 -7.59 -20.43
N VAL A 110 6.57 -8.22 -19.36
CA VAL A 110 5.90 -9.52 -19.45
C VAL A 110 4.51 -9.33 -20.08
N PRO A 111 4.15 -10.07 -21.15
CA PRO A 111 2.83 -9.98 -21.75
C PRO A 111 1.77 -10.58 -20.85
N SER A 112 0.56 -10.04 -20.91
CA SER A 112 -0.62 -10.58 -20.22
C SER A 112 -1.34 -11.63 -21.07
N PRO A 113 -1.91 -12.68 -20.45
CA PRO A 113 -2.83 -13.60 -21.13
C PRO A 113 -4.23 -12.99 -21.33
N TYR A 114 -4.45 -11.78 -20.84
CA TYR A 114 -5.71 -11.07 -20.95
C TYR A 114 -5.55 -9.89 -21.90
N THR A 115 -6.58 -9.62 -22.70
CA THR A 115 -6.68 -8.41 -23.52
C THR A 115 -7.41 -7.31 -22.73
N GLN A 116 -7.50 -6.11 -23.32
CA GLN A 116 -8.26 -5.00 -22.75
C GLN A 116 -9.74 -5.32 -22.49
N GLU A 117 -10.32 -6.22 -23.29
CA GLU A 117 -11.73 -6.61 -23.19
C GLU A 117 -12.02 -7.39 -21.89
N ALA A 118 -11.00 -8.04 -21.32
CA ALA A 118 -11.18 -8.96 -20.20
C ALA A 118 -11.12 -8.33 -18.80
N GLY A 119 -11.00 -7.00 -18.67
CA GLY A 119 -10.87 -6.38 -17.33
C GLY A 119 -9.60 -5.57 -17.11
N MET A 120 -8.55 -5.85 -17.89
CA MET A 120 -7.18 -5.50 -17.54
C MET A 120 -6.55 -4.49 -18.49
N GLY A 121 -5.49 -3.85 -18.01
CA GLY A 121 -4.73 -2.89 -18.80
C GLY A 121 -5.32 -1.49 -18.78
N LEU A 122 -5.02 -0.74 -19.85
CA LEU A 122 -5.35 0.67 -19.97
C LEU A 122 -6.69 0.82 -20.70
N ARG A 123 -7.57 1.63 -20.15
CA ARG A 123 -8.91 1.92 -20.70
C ARG A 123 -9.14 3.41 -20.78
N PHE A 124 -9.84 3.82 -21.83
CA PHE A 124 -10.23 5.20 -22.04
C PHE A 124 -11.75 5.34 -21.96
N HIS A 125 -12.20 6.17 -21.03
CA HIS A 125 -13.59 6.56 -20.82
C HIS A 125 -13.76 8.01 -21.26
N HIS A 126 -14.30 8.20 -22.46
CA HIS A 126 -14.58 9.54 -22.99
C HIS A 126 -15.85 10.11 -22.33
N VAL A 127 -15.77 11.33 -21.82
CA VAL A 127 -16.87 12.07 -21.19
C VAL A 127 -17.24 13.26 -22.09
N PRO A 128 -18.02 13.06 -23.17
CA PRO A 128 -18.18 14.05 -24.24
C PRO A 128 -18.84 15.35 -23.79
N ASP A 129 -19.70 15.29 -22.77
CA ASP A 129 -20.44 16.44 -22.26
C ASP A 129 -19.66 17.23 -21.19
N GLY A 130 -18.42 16.82 -20.87
CA GLY A 130 -17.63 17.49 -19.84
C GLY A 130 -17.24 18.91 -20.24
N VAL A 131 -17.49 19.87 -19.34
CA VAL A 131 -17.21 21.29 -19.55
C VAL A 131 -16.26 21.77 -18.46
N PHE A 132 -15.21 22.49 -18.86
CA PHE A 132 -14.29 23.11 -17.93
C PHE A 132 -14.85 24.46 -17.45
N ASP A 133 -15.05 24.58 -16.15
CA ASP A 133 -15.53 25.81 -15.53
C ASP A 133 -14.38 26.81 -15.32
N SER A 134 -13.94 27.43 -16.43
CA SER A 134 -12.80 28.36 -16.44
C SER A 134 -13.03 29.68 -15.71
N GLY A 135 -14.29 30.03 -15.43
CA GLY A 135 -14.66 31.30 -14.77
C GLY A 135 -15.19 31.15 -13.35
N GLY A 136 -15.37 29.90 -12.88
CA GLY A 136 -15.85 29.58 -11.55
C GLY A 136 -14.84 28.72 -10.80
N THR A 137 -15.14 27.43 -10.68
CA THR A 137 -14.47 26.47 -9.78
C THR A 137 -13.14 25.92 -10.30
N GLY A 138 -12.83 26.10 -11.59
CA GLY A 138 -11.65 25.47 -12.21
C GLY A 138 -11.75 23.94 -12.24
N THR A 139 -12.96 23.40 -12.35
CA THR A 139 -13.25 21.96 -12.35
C THR A 139 -14.02 21.51 -13.58
N ASN A 140 -14.16 20.20 -13.75
CA ASN A 140 -15.11 19.58 -14.65
C ASN A 140 -16.08 18.71 -13.83
N PRO A 141 -17.24 19.25 -13.42
CA PRO A 141 -18.20 18.57 -12.55
C PRO A 141 -18.77 17.29 -13.17
N ILE A 142 -18.96 17.27 -14.48
CA ILE A 142 -19.54 16.13 -15.20
C ILE A 142 -18.56 14.96 -15.18
N GLU A 143 -17.28 15.22 -15.43
CA GLU A 143 -16.24 14.19 -15.30
C GLU A 143 -16.06 13.76 -13.84
N ALA A 144 -16.11 14.69 -12.88
CA ALA A 144 -16.00 14.37 -11.45
C ALA A 144 -17.10 13.40 -10.99
N ARG A 145 -18.34 13.66 -11.41
CA ARG A 145 -19.49 12.77 -11.15
C ARG A 145 -19.32 11.41 -11.83
N ALA A 146 -18.88 11.37 -13.09
CA ALA A 146 -18.66 10.11 -13.81
C ALA A 146 -17.63 9.22 -13.11
N VAL A 147 -16.56 9.82 -12.58
CA VAL A 147 -15.54 9.13 -11.78
C VAL A 147 -16.14 8.67 -10.44
N ALA A 148 -16.89 9.51 -9.75
CA ALA A 148 -17.54 9.13 -8.48
C ALA A 148 -18.51 7.95 -8.65
N GLU A 149 -19.29 7.92 -9.73
CA GLU A 149 -20.16 6.80 -10.08
C GLU A 149 -19.37 5.52 -10.41
N ALA A 150 -18.22 5.66 -11.06
CA ALA A 150 -17.32 4.54 -11.34
C ALA A 150 -16.69 3.95 -10.06
N ILE A 151 -16.32 4.78 -9.09
CA ILE A 151 -15.81 4.34 -7.78
C ILE A 151 -16.85 3.47 -7.08
N ILE A 152 -18.11 3.93 -7.03
CA ILE A 152 -19.21 3.16 -6.43
C ILE A 152 -19.44 1.84 -7.18
N ARG A 153 -19.37 1.86 -8.51
CA ARG A 153 -19.51 0.64 -9.33
C ARG A 153 -18.38 -0.35 -9.04
N HIS A 154 -17.14 0.12 -8.91
CA HIS A 154 -16.00 -0.71 -8.53
C HIS A 154 -16.18 -1.32 -7.15
N ALA A 155 -16.59 -0.52 -6.17
CA ALA A 155 -16.84 -1.00 -4.81
C ALA A 155 -17.90 -2.13 -4.76
N LYS A 156 -18.87 -2.12 -5.68
CA LYS A 156 -19.90 -3.17 -5.78
C LYS A 156 -19.45 -4.39 -6.59
N SER A 157 -18.79 -4.18 -7.72
CA SER A 157 -18.45 -5.27 -8.65
C SER A 157 -17.13 -5.97 -8.32
N ASN A 158 -16.15 -5.23 -7.79
CA ASN A 158 -14.79 -5.71 -7.54
C ASN A 158 -14.28 -5.30 -6.14
N PRO A 159 -15.02 -5.57 -5.04
CA PRO A 159 -14.63 -5.12 -3.70
C PRO A 159 -13.27 -5.65 -3.23
N GLN A 160 -12.82 -6.78 -3.78
CA GLN A 160 -11.53 -7.40 -3.49
C GLN A 160 -10.31 -6.74 -4.15
N GLU A 161 -10.49 -5.84 -5.12
CA GLU A 161 -9.38 -5.16 -5.79
C GLU A 161 -9.19 -3.75 -5.22
N SER A 162 -7.95 -3.41 -4.83
CA SER A 162 -7.65 -2.09 -4.27
C SER A 162 -7.83 -0.98 -5.31
N LEU A 163 -8.34 0.19 -4.90
CA LEU A 163 -8.66 1.29 -5.81
C LEU A 163 -7.98 2.59 -5.37
N GLY A 164 -7.40 3.29 -6.34
CA GLY A 164 -6.89 4.65 -6.16
C GLY A 164 -7.42 5.58 -7.25
N VAL A 165 -7.70 6.82 -6.88
CA VAL A 165 -8.16 7.85 -7.81
C VAL A 165 -7.12 8.96 -7.83
N ALA A 166 -6.69 9.33 -9.03
CA ALA A 166 -5.69 10.33 -9.24
C ALA A 166 -6.20 11.44 -10.17
N THR A 167 -5.93 12.69 -9.82
CA THR A 167 -6.40 13.86 -10.56
C THR A 167 -5.25 14.75 -11.00
N PHE A 168 -5.43 15.48 -12.10
CA PHE A 168 -4.42 16.44 -12.57
C PHE A 168 -4.47 17.77 -11.81
N SER A 169 -5.60 18.07 -11.14
CA SER A 169 -5.82 19.28 -10.35
C SER A 169 -6.32 18.96 -8.93
N VAL A 170 -5.97 19.82 -7.97
CA VAL A 170 -6.50 19.80 -6.59
C VAL A 170 -7.98 20.17 -6.56
N SER A 171 -8.41 21.14 -7.39
CA SER A 171 -9.82 21.52 -7.51
C SER A 171 -10.67 20.32 -7.96
N GLN A 172 -10.21 19.58 -8.98
CA GLN A 172 -10.87 18.38 -9.47
C GLN A 172 -10.89 17.25 -8.44
N ARG A 173 -9.82 17.10 -7.64
CA ARG A 173 -9.77 16.15 -6.52
C ARG A 173 -10.91 16.40 -5.54
N ARG A 174 -11.11 17.67 -5.16
CA ARG A 174 -12.18 18.07 -4.23
C ARG A 174 -13.55 17.81 -4.81
N ALA A 175 -13.79 18.18 -6.07
CA ALA A 175 -15.06 17.92 -6.76
C ALA A 175 -15.43 16.43 -6.77
N ILE A 176 -14.45 15.54 -7.03
CA ILE A 176 -14.69 14.09 -6.96
C ILE A 176 -15.01 13.62 -5.55
N GLN A 177 -14.32 14.15 -4.53
CA GLN A 177 -14.59 13.80 -3.13
C GLN A 177 -16.01 14.22 -2.70
N ASP A 178 -16.44 15.41 -3.09
CA ASP A 178 -17.77 15.94 -2.76
C ASP A 178 -18.88 15.09 -3.42
N GLU A 179 -18.73 14.76 -4.70
CA GLU A 179 -19.67 13.87 -5.43
C GLU A 179 -19.67 12.45 -4.85
N LEU A 180 -18.49 11.92 -4.50
CA LEU A 180 -18.37 10.60 -3.89
C LEU A 180 -19.05 10.53 -2.52
N GLU A 181 -18.92 11.56 -1.69
CA GLU A 181 -19.59 11.62 -0.38
C GLU A 181 -21.12 11.66 -0.52
N ALA A 182 -21.63 12.36 -1.53
CA ALA A 182 -23.06 12.33 -1.86
C ALA A 182 -23.52 10.93 -2.28
N LEU A 183 -22.76 10.25 -3.14
CA LEU A 183 -23.11 8.90 -3.63
C LEU A 183 -22.98 7.81 -2.56
N ARG A 184 -21.99 7.90 -1.66
CA ARG A 184 -21.83 6.97 -0.54
C ARG A 184 -23.03 7.00 0.40
N ARG A 185 -23.59 8.18 0.68
CA ARG A 185 -24.84 8.31 1.46
C ARG A 185 -26.03 7.60 0.82
N LEU A 186 -26.05 7.51 -0.51
CA LEU A 186 -27.09 6.79 -1.27
C LEU A 186 -26.78 5.30 -1.45
N ASN A 187 -25.55 4.85 -1.15
CA ASN A 187 -25.10 3.47 -1.30
C ASN A 187 -24.35 2.98 -0.04
N PRO A 188 -25.02 2.83 1.12
CA PRO A 188 -24.37 2.39 2.36
C PRO A 188 -23.75 0.97 2.26
N ASP A 189 -24.18 0.18 1.28
CA ASP A 189 -23.66 -1.16 0.98
C ASP A 189 -22.20 -1.16 0.51
N THR A 190 -21.64 0.00 0.13
CA THR A 190 -20.24 0.10 -0.32
C THR A 190 -19.25 0.52 0.77
N GLU A 191 -19.71 0.78 2.01
CA GLU A 191 -18.85 1.30 3.07
C GLU A 191 -17.71 0.35 3.46
N ASP A 192 -17.98 -0.95 3.48
CA ASP A 192 -16.97 -1.96 3.80
C ASP A 192 -15.77 -1.89 2.84
N PHE A 193 -15.99 -1.57 1.56
CA PHE A 193 -14.93 -1.46 0.57
C PHE A 193 -13.88 -0.41 0.94
N PHE A 194 -14.31 0.75 1.45
CA PHE A 194 -13.40 1.86 1.79
C PHE A 194 -12.49 1.54 2.99
N HIS A 195 -12.77 0.44 3.70
CA HIS A 195 -11.98 -0.07 4.82
C HIS A 195 -11.39 -1.48 4.58
N ALA A 196 -11.73 -2.13 3.46
CA ALA A 196 -11.39 -3.53 3.16
C ALA A 196 -9.90 -3.78 2.87
N HIS A 197 -9.14 -2.74 2.52
CA HIS A 197 -7.74 -2.85 2.07
C HIS A 197 -6.77 -2.10 3.03
N PRO A 198 -6.42 -2.65 4.20
CA PRO A 198 -5.59 -1.94 5.19
C PRO A 198 -4.17 -1.60 4.72
N SER A 199 -3.55 -2.46 3.91
CA SER A 199 -2.22 -2.22 3.33
C SER A 199 -2.25 -1.26 2.14
N GLU A 200 -3.38 -1.21 1.44
CA GLU A 200 -3.58 -0.42 0.22
C GLU A 200 -4.91 0.35 0.29
N PRO A 201 -5.05 1.31 1.22
CA PRO A 201 -6.33 1.97 1.48
C PRO A 201 -6.81 2.76 0.27
N PHE A 202 -8.13 2.87 0.09
CA PHE A 202 -8.68 3.73 -0.95
C PHE A 202 -8.18 5.19 -0.80
N PHE A 203 -7.88 5.85 -1.92
CA PHE A 203 -7.49 7.26 -1.91
C PHE A 203 -8.03 8.03 -3.11
N VAL A 204 -8.17 9.36 -2.93
CA VAL A 204 -8.34 10.35 -4.00
C VAL A 204 -7.26 11.41 -3.83
N LYS A 205 -6.27 11.44 -4.71
CA LYS A 205 -5.08 12.29 -4.63
C LYS A 205 -4.83 13.03 -5.95
N ASN A 206 -4.14 14.16 -5.89
CA ASN A 206 -3.67 14.87 -7.08
C ASN A 206 -2.28 14.37 -7.49
N LEU A 207 -1.91 14.62 -8.74
CA LEU A 207 -0.68 14.18 -9.41
C LEU A 207 0.60 14.28 -8.57
N GLU A 208 0.73 15.32 -7.74
CA GLU A 208 1.92 15.55 -6.90
C GLU A 208 1.99 14.65 -5.67
N ASN A 209 0.85 14.09 -5.24
CA ASN A 209 0.72 13.34 -3.99
C ASN A 209 0.58 11.82 -4.19
N VAL A 210 0.54 11.31 -5.43
CA VAL A 210 0.40 9.86 -5.75
C VAL A 210 1.77 9.13 -5.74
N GLN A 211 2.73 9.62 -4.97
CA GLN A 211 4.07 9.05 -4.92
C GLN A 211 4.13 7.88 -3.95
N GLY A 212 4.68 6.74 -4.39
CA GLY A 212 4.75 5.52 -3.59
C GLY A 212 3.42 4.78 -3.41
N ASP A 213 2.29 5.37 -3.84
CA ASP A 213 0.99 4.71 -3.83
C ASP A 213 0.79 3.84 -5.08
N GLU A 214 0.44 2.58 -4.88
CA GLU A 214 0.08 1.64 -5.95
C GLU A 214 -1.23 0.94 -5.64
N ARG A 215 -2.06 0.69 -6.64
CA ARG A 215 -3.33 -0.03 -6.45
C ARG A 215 -3.56 -1.02 -7.59
N ASP A 216 -4.40 -2.00 -7.33
CA ASP A 216 -4.86 -2.92 -8.36
C ASP A 216 -5.49 -2.15 -9.53
N VAL A 217 -6.37 -1.21 -9.20
CA VAL A 217 -7.02 -0.31 -10.15
C VAL A 217 -6.70 1.14 -9.82
N ILE A 218 -6.26 1.90 -10.83
CA ILE A 218 -6.12 3.36 -10.75
C ILE A 218 -7.10 4.01 -11.72
N MET A 219 -7.94 4.91 -11.21
CA MET A 219 -8.78 5.79 -12.01
C MET A 219 -8.12 7.16 -12.13
N ILE A 220 -7.94 7.64 -13.35
CA ILE A 220 -7.35 8.95 -13.64
C ILE A 220 -8.46 9.89 -14.10
N SER A 221 -8.68 10.99 -13.39
CA SER A 221 -9.50 12.12 -13.87
C SER A 221 -8.58 13.19 -14.44
N VAL A 222 -8.73 13.46 -15.74
CA VAL A 222 -8.00 14.51 -16.44
C VAL A 222 -8.48 15.90 -16.02
N GLY A 223 -9.80 16.08 -15.86
CA GLY A 223 -10.44 17.32 -15.42
C GLY A 223 -10.41 18.47 -16.44
N TYR A 224 -9.45 18.50 -17.37
CA TYR A 224 -9.38 19.50 -18.42
C TYR A 224 -10.40 19.23 -19.54
N ALA A 225 -11.08 20.28 -19.95
CA ALA A 225 -12.12 20.24 -20.98
C ALA A 225 -12.17 21.57 -21.76
N LYS A 226 -12.96 21.58 -22.84
CA LYS A 226 -13.40 22.82 -23.47
C LYS A 226 -14.36 23.54 -22.52
N ASN A 227 -14.30 24.86 -22.46
CA ASN A 227 -15.29 25.64 -21.70
C ASN A 227 -16.64 25.68 -22.44
N ALA A 228 -17.64 26.34 -21.84
CA ALA A 228 -18.98 26.44 -22.43
C ALA A 228 -19.00 27.15 -23.81
N GLN A 229 -17.96 27.91 -24.15
CA GLN A 229 -17.78 28.57 -25.45
C GLN A 229 -16.98 27.72 -26.45
N GLY A 230 -16.64 26.47 -26.11
CA GLY A 230 -15.87 25.55 -26.94
C GLY A 230 -14.35 25.83 -26.95
N TYR A 231 -13.88 26.78 -26.13
CA TYR A 231 -12.47 27.17 -26.07
C TYR A 231 -11.69 26.31 -25.08
N MET A 232 -10.46 25.93 -25.47
CA MET A 232 -9.51 25.24 -24.60
C MET A 232 -8.25 26.09 -24.43
N ALA A 233 -7.88 26.36 -23.17
CA ALA A 233 -6.77 27.24 -22.83
C ALA A 233 -5.37 26.64 -23.10
N MET A 234 -5.26 25.33 -23.32
CA MET A 234 -3.99 24.57 -23.43
C MET A 234 -3.06 24.74 -22.23
N ARG A 235 -3.63 24.95 -21.04
CA ARG A 235 -2.90 25.07 -19.77
C ARG A 235 -3.16 23.81 -18.95
N PHE A 236 -2.18 22.93 -18.89
CA PHE A 236 -2.28 21.62 -18.21
C PHE A 236 -1.69 21.64 -16.79
N GLY A 237 -1.71 22.81 -16.12
CA GLY A 237 -1.23 22.96 -14.74
C GLY A 237 0.16 22.36 -14.51
N PRO A 238 0.35 21.51 -13.48
CA PRO A 238 1.65 20.89 -13.14
C PRO A 238 2.27 20.01 -14.22
N LEU A 239 1.52 19.65 -15.26
CA LEU A 239 2.02 18.88 -16.41
C LEU A 239 2.74 19.77 -17.44
N GLY A 240 2.35 21.04 -17.54
CA GLY A 240 2.97 22.01 -18.43
C GLY A 240 4.27 22.62 -17.88
N SER A 241 4.53 22.46 -16.59
CA SER A 241 5.74 22.94 -15.94
C SER A 241 6.93 21.98 -16.16
N GLU A 242 8.12 22.45 -15.79
CA GLU A 242 9.32 21.62 -15.76
C GLU A 242 9.13 20.39 -14.85
N GLY A 243 9.61 19.23 -15.30
CA GLY A 243 9.40 17.95 -14.62
C GLY A 243 8.00 17.36 -14.77
N GLY A 244 7.09 17.99 -15.52
CA GLY A 244 5.73 17.49 -15.76
C GLY A 244 5.70 16.08 -16.37
N GLU A 245 6.69 15.75 -17.19
CA GLU A 245 6.83 14.41 -17.77
C GLU A 245 7.14 13.33 -16.72
N ARG A 246 7.87 13.67 -15.65
CA ARG A 246 8.14 12.76 -14.52
C ARG A 246 6.89 12.56 -13.68
N ARG A 247 6.12 13.63 -13.44
CA ARG A 247 4.81 13.58 -12.78
C ARG A 247 3.87 12.63 -13.51
N LEU A 248 3.77 12.75 -14.83
CA LEU A 248 2.96 11.86 -15.65
C LEU A 248 3.45 10.41 -15.58
N ASN A 249 4.76 10.17 -15.71
CA ASN A 249 5.34 8.82 -15.62
C ASN A 249 4.99 8.15 -14.28
N VAL A 250 5.10 8.91 -13.19
CA VAL A 250 4.69 8.47 -11.85
C VAL A 250 3.23 8.05 -11.84
N LEU A 251 2.33 8.92 -12.32
CA LEU A 251 0.89 8.65 -12.33
C LEU A 251 0.52 7.38 -13.12
N ILE A 252 0.97 7.28 -14.37
CA ILE A 252 0.52 6.23 -15.28
C ILE A 252 1.14 4.85 -14.95
N SER A 253 2.11 4.80 -14.03
CA SER A 253 2.77 3.57 -13.57
C SER A 253 2.31 3.08 -12.19
N ARG A 254 1.23 3.64 -11.63
CA ARG A 254 0.69 3.25 -10.30
C ARG A 254 -0.29 2.07 -10.33
N ALA A 255 -0.83 1.74 -11.50
CA ALA A 255 -1.75 0.63 -11.67
C ALA A 255 -1.02 -0.71 -11.77
N LYS A 256 -1.45 -1.69 -10.98
CA LYS A 256 -0.98 -3.08 -11.08
C LYS A 256 -1.75 -3.87 -12.13
N ARG A 257 -3.09 -3.75 -12.17
CA ARG A 257 -3.98 -4.58 -13.01
C ARG A 257 -4.72 -3.77 -14.07
N ALA A 258 -5.30 -2.63 -13.69
CA ALA A 258 -6.06 -1.79 -14.61
C ALA A 258 -5.86 -0.28 -14.34
N CYS A 259 -5.83 0.50 -15.42
CA CYS A 259 -5.80 1.96 -15.38
C CYS A 259 -6.96 2.49 -16.22
N GLU A 260 -7.90 3.20 -15.59
CA GLU A 260 -9.10 3.73 -16.24
C GLU A 260 -8.99 5.25 -16.33
N VAL A 261 -8.87 5.76 -17.56
CA VAL A 261 -8.68 7.19 -17.82
C VAL A 261 -10.02 7.82 -18.18
N TYR A 262 -10.49 8.73 -17.35
CA TYR A 262 -11.66 9.56 -17.60
C TYR A 262 -11.20 10.90 -18.13
N ALA A 263 -11.62 11.22 -19.34
CA ALA A 263 -11.28 12.48 -19.97
C ALA A 263 -12.42 12.97 -20.85
N SER A 264 -12.67 14.27 -20.78
CA SER A 264 -13.62 14.95 -21.67
C SER A 264 -13.00 15.36 -23.00
N ILE A 265 -11.67 15.28 -23.10
CA ILE A 265 -10.87 15.64 -24.26
C ILE A 265 -10.17 14.40 -24.82
N THR A 266 -9.79 14.48 -26.08
CA THR A 266 -8.99 13.46 -26.77
C THR A 266 -7.58 13.98 -27.07
N ASP A 267 -6.71 13.10 -27.55
CA ASP A 267 -5.39 13.49 -28.04
C ASP A 267 -5.45 14.51 -29.18
N GLU A 268 -6.50 14.48 -30.00
CA GLU A 268 -6.70 15.39 -31.13
C GLU A 268 -7.00 16.82 -30.68
N ASP A 269 -7.58 17.00 -29.49
CA ASP A 269 -7.87 18.32 -28.93
C ASP A 269 -6.61 19.02 -28.41
N ILE A 270 -5.51 18.30 -28.16
CA ILE A 270 -4.28 18.88 -27.60
C ILE A 270 -3.41 19.47 -28.72
N ASP A 271 -3.30 20.79 -28.73
CA ASP A 271 -2.45 21.53 -29.66
C ASP A 271 -1.05 21.74 -29.05
N LEU A 272 -0.04 21.12 -29.64
CA LEU A 272 1.36 21.19 -29.18
C LEU A 272 2.07 22.49 -29.57
N GLU A 273 1.54 23.27 -30.51
CA GLU A 273 2.10 24.59 -30.85
C GLU A 273 1.76 25.60 -29.74
N ARG A 274 0.55 25.48 -29.17
CA ARG A 274 0.05 26.30 -28.07
C ARG A 274 0.41 25.74 -26.68
N GLY A 275 0.40 24.42 -26.51
CA GLY A 275 0.75 23.71 -25.28
C GLY A 275 2.18 23.16 -25.34
N LYS A 276 3.15 23.96 -24.88
CA LYS A 276 4.57 23.57 -24.88
C LYS A 276 4.94 22.79 -23.62
N GLY A 277 5.80 21.78 -23.78
CA GLY A 277 6.39 21.03 -22.67
C GLY A 277 6.46 19.53 -22.93
N LYS A 278 7.51 18.86 -22.41
CA LYS A 278 7.69 17.41 -22.54
C LYS A 278 6.53 16.64 -21.90
N GLY A 279 6.01 17.14 -20.78
CA GLY A 279 4.85 16.55 -20.10
C GLY A 279 3.58 16.57 -20.95
N VAL A 280 3.29 17.69 -21.62
CA VAL A 280 2.12 17.84 -22.51
C VAL A 280 2.22 16.89 -23.71
N PHE A 281 3.41 16.77 -24.31
CA PHE A 281 3.66 15.81 -25.39
C PHE A 281 3.42 14.37 -24.94
N ALA A 282 4.02 13.97 -23.80
CA ALA A 282 3.85 12.63 -23.25
C ALA A 282 2.38 12.33 -22.90
N PHE A 283 1.64 13.33 -22.42
CA PHE A 283 0.21 13.21 -22.13
C PHE A 283 -0.64 13.04 -23.39
N LYS A 284 -0.38 13.80 -24.45
CA LYS A 284 -1.04 13.60 -25.75
C LYS A 284 -0.83 12.18 -26.27
N LEU A 285 0.41 11.67 -26.17
CA LEU A 285 0.71 10.29 -26.57
C LEU A 285 0.01 9.26 -25.68
N PHE A 286 -0.03 9.49 -24.37
CA PHE A 286 -0.75 8.64 -23.43
C PHE A 286 -2.24 8.55 -23.74
N LEU A 287 -2.91 9.69 -24.00
CA LEU A 287 -4.32 9.71 -24.40
C LEU A 287 -4.55 8.99 -25.73
N HIS A 288 -3.66 9.21 -26.71
CA HIS A 288 -3.72 8.52 -28.00
C HIS A 288 -3.65 7.00 -27.81
N TYR A 289 -2.71 6.55 -26.98
CA TYR A 289 -2.54 5.13 -26.68
C TYR A 289 -3.73 4.56 -25.90
N ALA A 290 -4.24 5.29 -24.89
CA ALA A 290 -5.39 4.87 -24.12
C ALA A 290 -6.64 4.68 -25.00
N ARG A 291 -6.84 5.58 -25.98
CA ARG A 291 -7.98 5.55 -26.90
C ARG A 291 -7.85 4.49 -28.01
N THR A 292 -6.65 4.32 -28.58
CA THR A 292 -6.46 3.53 -29.81
C THR A 292 -5.77 2.18 -29.56
N GLY A 293 -5.13 1.99 -28.41
CA GLY A 293 -4.26 0.85 -28.13
C GLY A 293 -2.95 0.86 -28.93
N ARG A 294 -2.61 1.96 -29.64
CA ARG A 294 -1.42 2.06 -30.51
C ARG A 294 -0.47 3.15 -30.04
N ILE A 295 0.79 2.79 -29.78
CA ILE A 295 1.83 3.71 -29.27
C ILE A 295 2.38 4.58 -30.41
N SER A 296 2.20 4.13 -31.66
CA SER A 296 2.63 4.84 -32.85
C SER A 296 1.46 5.05 -33.80
N LEU A 297 1.46 6.19 -34.48
CA LEU A 297 0.60 6.44 -35.65
C LEU A 297 0.86 5.48 -36.82
N ALA A 298 1.82 4.55 -36.70
CA ALA A 298 2.10 3.50 -37.65
C ALA A 298 2.69 2.27 -36.95
N GLN A 299 2.32 1.09 -37.46
CA GLN A 299 2.81 -0.27 -37.16
C GLN A 299 2.06 -1.06 -36.08
N THR A 300 1.03 -1.75 -36.55
CA THR A 300 0.69 -3.10 -36.09
C THR A 300 1.91 -3.98 -36.36
N THR A 301 2.62 -4.43 -35.33
CA THR A 301 3.60 -5.50 -35.50
C THR A 301 2.84 -6.82 -35.62
N THR A 302 2.33 -7.12 -36.81
CA THR A 302 2.28 -8.53 -37.26
C THR A 302 3.71 -8.92 -37.57
N ARG A 303 4.48 -9.23 -36.53
CA ARG A 303 5.82 -9.81 -36.72
C ARG A 303 5.60 -11.18 -37.34
N GLU A 304 6.22 -11.44 -38.49
CA GLU A 304 6.18 -12.76 -39.12
C GLU A 304 6.77 -13.80 -38.14
N MET A 305 6.22 -15.02 -38.14
CA MET A 305 6.69 -16.11 -37.28
C MET A 305 8.20 -16.29 -37.48
N GLY A 306 8.95 -16.45 -36.37
CA GLY A 306 10.41 -16.40 -36.39
C GLY A 306 11.06 -17.65 -36.99
N SER A 307 10.28 -18.72 -37.21
CA SER A 307 10.76 -20.02 -37.66
C SER A 307 9.68 -20.81 -38.38
N ILE A 308 10.05 -21.57 -39.42
CA ILE A 308 9.20 -22.55 -40.12
C ILE A 308 8.57 -23.55 -39.12
N PHE A 309 9.30 -23.86 -38.05
CA PHE A 309 8.79 -24.71 -36.97
C PHE A 309 7.56 -24.11 -36.27
N GLU A 310 7.60 -22.82 -35.93
CA GLU A 310 6.46 -22.12 -35.31
C GLU A 310 5.24 -22.12 -36.24
N GLU A 311 5.46 -21.92 -37.55
CA GLU A 311 4.39 -21.96 -38.55
C GLU A 311 3.73 -23.34 -38.64
N GLN A 312 4.53 -24.41 -38.60
CA GLN A 312 4.01 -25.78 -38.63
C GLN A 312 3.17 -26.10 -37.40
N VAL A 313 3.61 -25.68 -36.22
CA VAL A 313 2.85 -25.84 -34.97
C VAL A 313 1.55 -25.04 -35.02
N ALA A 314 1.61 -23.78 -35.45
CA ALA A 314 0.43 -22.91 -35.55
C ALA A 314 -0.60 -23.48 -36.52
N ASN A 315 -0.19 -23.87 -37.73
CA ASN A 315 -1.07 -24.45 -38.73
C ASN A 315 -1.71 -25.75 -38.25
N ALA A 316 -0.95 -26.63 -37.60
CA ALA A 316 -1.47 -27.88 -37.05
C ALA A 316 -2.53 -27.67 -35.97
N LEU A 317 -2.41 -26.60 -35.16
CA LEU A 317 -3.41 -26.23 -34.16
C LEU A 317 -4.65 -25.57 -34.80
N ILE A 318 -4.46 -24.73 -35.83
CA ILE A 318 -5.56 -24.10 -36.58
C ILE A 318 -6.39 -25.17 -37.28
N GLU A 319 -5.78 -26.20 -37.88
CA GLU A 319 -6.47 -27.34 -38.48
C GLU A 319 -7.30 -28.15 -37.47
N ARG A 320 -6.93 -28.10 -36.19
CA ARG A 320 -7.69 -28.70 -35.07
C ARG A 320 -8.82 -27.79 -34.56
N GLY A 321 -9.02 -26.63 -35.17
CA GLY A 321 -10.07 -25.67 -34.83
C GLY A 321 -9.69 -24.68 -33.72
N CYS A 322 -8.42 -24.62 -33.31
CA CYS A 322 -7.96 -23.65 -32.32
C CYS A 322 -7.69 -22.28 -32.98
N GLN A 323 -8.06 -21.19 -32.30
CA GLN A 323 -7.65 -19.85 -32.69
C GLN A 323 -6.27 -19.55 -32.08
N VAL A 324 -5.26 -19.37 -32.93
CA VAL A 324 -3.87 -19.19 -32.51
C VAL A 324 -3.37 -17.81 -32.95
N HIS A 325 -2.76 -17.07 -32.03
CA HIS A 325 -2.09 -15.80 -32.30
C HIS A 325 -0.58 -15.94 -32.09
N ALA A 326 0.23 -15.52 -33.06
CA ALA A 326 1.68 -15.59 -32.97
C ALA A 326 2.28 -14.31 -32.36
N GLN A 327 3.46 -14.45 -31.74
CA GLN A 327 4.31 -13.35 -31.27
C GLN A 327 3.56 -12.37 -30.34
N VAL A 328 2.87 -12.92 -29.32
CA VAL A 328 2.10 -12.13 -28.36
C VAL A 328 3.04 -11.48 -27.34
N GLY A 329 3.19 -10.15 -27.40
CA GLY A 329 3.91 -9.35 -26.41
C GLY A 329 4.43 -8.02 -26.94
N ILE A 330 5.25 -7.33 -26.15
CA ILE A 330 5.89 -6.06 -26.52
C ILE A 330 7.30 -5.94 -25.92
N ALA A 331 8.11 -5.00 -26.45
CA ALA A 331 9.38 -4.59 -25.86
C ALA A 331 10.38 -5.74 -25.59
N GLY A 332 10.55 -6.61 -26.58
CA GLY A 332 11.58 -7.66 -26.55
C GLY A 332 11.23 -8.88 -25.71
N PHE A 333 9.99 -8.99 -25.21
CA PHE A 333 9.50 -10.18 -24.53
C PHE A 333 8.18 -10.63 -25.17
N PHE A 334 8.25 -11.74 -25.90
CA PHE A 334 7.15 -12.29 -26.68
C PHE A 334 6.92 -13.76 -26.30
N ILE A 335 5.67 -14.20 -26.43
CA ILE A 335 5.29 -15.61 -26.43
C ILE A 335 5.12 -16.01 -27.89
N ASP A 336 5.70 -17.15 -28.27
CA ASP A 336 5.80 -17.55 -29.67
C ASP A 336 4.41 -17.78 -30.26
N LEU A 337 3.55 -18.55 -29.57
CA LEU A 337 2.15 -18.77 -29.95
C LEU A 337 1.24 -18.70 -28.71
N ALA A 338 0.04 -18.18 -28.85
CA ALA A 338 -0.98 -18.17 -27.81
C ALA A 338 -2.33 -18.68 -28.35
N VAL A 339 -2.99 -19.55 -27.60
CA VAL A 339 -4.29 -20.12 -27.95
C VAL A 339 -5.40 -19.30 -27.29
N ALA A 340 -6.29 -18.71 -28.09
CA ALA A 340 -7.39 -17.88 -27.58
C ALA A 340 -8.51 -18.73 -26.95
N ASP A 341 -9.18 -18.17 -25.94
CA ASP A 341 -10.34 -18.76 -25.29
C ASP A 341 -11.61 -18.48 -26.12
N PRO A 342 -12.26 -19.49 -26.73
CA PRO A 342 -13.45 -19.29 -27.55
C PRO A 342 -14.70 -18.96 -26.70
N GLU A 343 -14.74 -19.37 -25.43
CA GLU A 343 -15.88 -19.09 -24.55
C GLU A 343 -15.78 -17.71 -23.89
N ARG A 344 -14.56 -17.16 -23.77
CA ARG A 344 -14.30 -15.84 -23.17
C ARG A 344 -13.43 -14.99 -24.08
N PRO A 345 -14.05 -14.17 -24.94
CA PRO A 345 -13.33 -13.20 -25.75
C PRO A 345 -12.41 -12.33 -24.89
N GLY A 346 -11.18 -12.15 -25.37
CA GLY A 346 -10.16 -11.35 -24.70
C GLY A 346 -9.31 -12.09 -23.67
N ARG A 347 -9.31 -13.42 -23.66
CA ARG A 347 -8.42 -14.24 -22.83
C ARG A 347 -7.70 -15.30 -23.65
N TYR A 348 -6.47 -15.63 -23.28
CA TYR A 348 -5.73 -16.77 -23.78
C TYR A 348 -5.79 -17.94 -22.80
N LEU A 349 -5.99 -19.15 -23.32
CA LEU A 349 -5.99 -20.40 -22.55
C LEU A 349 -4.57 -20.86 -22.24
N LEU A 350 -3.70 -20.81 -23.24
CA LEU A 350 -2.37 -21.42 -23.19
C LEU A 350 -1.38 -20.58 -23.99
N GLY A 351 -0.22 -20.31 -23.41
CA GLY A 351 0.96 -19.80 -24.11
C GLY A 351 1.88 -20.96 -24.48
N ILE A 352 2.35 -20.99 -25.71
CA ILE A 352 3.25 -22.01 -26.23
C ILE A 352 4.62 -21.37 -26.48
N GLU A 353 5.65 -21.93 -25.85
CA GLU A 353 7.05 -21.57 -26.11
C GLU A 353 7.71 -22.62 -27.00
N CYS A 354 8.35 -22.13 -28.07
CA CYS A 354 9.11 -22.87 -29.06
C CYS A 354 10.60 -22.57 -28.86
N ASP A 355 11.46 -23.58 -28.96
CA ASP A 355 12.93 -23.46 -28.80
C ASP A 355 13.66 -22.88 -30.04
N GLY A 356 13.03 -21.93 -30.76
CA GLY A 356 13.51 -21.35 -32.01
C GLY A 356 14.83 -20.55 -31.91
N ALA A 357 15.33 -19.99 -33.02
CA ALA A 357 16.65 -19.34 -33.08
C ALA A 357 16.84 -18.16 -32.08
N GLU A 358 15.77 -17.46 -31.67
CA GLU A 358 15.81 -16.41 -30.64
C GLU A 358 16.03 -16.97 -29.21
N TYR A 359 15.64 -18.23 -28.95
CA TYR A 359 15.81 -18.96 -27.67
C TYR A 359 17.28 -19.16 -27.27
N HIS A 360 18.19 -19.19 -28.25
CA HIS A 360 19.63 -19.38 -28.03
C HIS A 360 20.40 -18.12 -27.60
N SER A 361 19.78 -16.93 -27.64
CA SER A 361 20.49 -15.65 -27.48
C SER A 361 20.78 -15.22 -26.03
N SER A 362 20.22 -15.90 -25.01
CA SER A 362 20.37 -15.48 -23.60
C SER A 362 21.54 -16.16 -22.89
N ARG A 363 22.27 -15.39 -22.04
CA ARG A 363 23.61 -15.73 -21.48
C ARG A 363 23.66 -16.90 -20.48
N SER A 364 22.54 -17.37 -19.93
CA SER A 364 22.51 -18.43 -18.90
C SER A 364 21.28 -19.34 -19.03
N ALA A 365 21.48 -20.66 -18.94
CA ALA A 365 20.39 -21.65 -18.99
C ALA A 365 19.38 -21.51 -17.84
N ARG A 366 19.82 -21.06 -16.65
CA ARG A 366 18.95 -20.90 -15.47
C ARG A 366 17.97 -19.73 -15.62
N ASP A 367 18.42 -18.62 -16.22
CA ASP A 367 17.58 -17.46 -16.53
C ASP A 367 16.61 -17.76 -17.69
N ARG A 368 17.03 -18.62 -18.64
CA ARG A 368 16.22 -19.03 -19.81
C ARG A 368 15.02 -19.90 -19.44
N ASP A 369 15.20 -20.85 -18.53
CA ASP A 369 14.20 -21.92 -18.35
C ASP A 369 13.33 -21.77 -17.11
N ARG A 370 13.90 -21.40 -15.96
CA ARG A 370 13.12 -21.33 -14.71
C ARG A 370 12.54 -19.95 -14.46
N LEU A 371 13.35 -18.90 -14.65
CA LEU A 371 12.92 -17.54 -14.34
C LEU A 371 11.84 -17.06 -15.32
N ARG A 372 12.03 -17.31 -16.62
CA ARG A 372 11.07 -16.90 -17.66
C ARG A 372 9.69 -17.54 -17.47
N GLN A 373 9.66 -18.87 -17.30
CA GLN A 373 8.43 -19.61 -17.08
C GLN A 373 7.75 -19.17 -15.77
N ALA A 374 8.48 -19.10 -14.67
CA ALA A 374 7.92 -18.68 -13.39
C ALA A 374 7.32 -17.26 -13.45
N VAL A 375 7.96 -16.34 -14.18
CA VAL A 375 7.45 -14.97 -14.37
C VAL A 375 6.18 -14.96 -15.21
N LEU A 376 6.12 -15.74 -16.30
CA LEU A 376 4.92 -15.86 -17.14
C LEU A 376 3.75 -16.48 -16.35
N GLU A 377 4.01 -17.54 -15.59
CA GLU A 377 3.02 -18.22 -14.75
C GLU A 377 2.50 -17.32 -13.62
N ASP A 378 3.37 -16.54 -12.99
CA ASP A 378 2.95 -15.52 -12.01
C ASP A 378 2.06 -14.43 -12.66
N HIS A 379 2.26 -14.12 -13.94
CA HIS A 379 1.39 -13.22 -14.72
C HIS A 379 0.10 -13.90 -15.21
N GLY A 380 -0.14 -15.15 -14.81
CA GLY A 380 -1.38 -15.88 -15.04
C GLY A 380 -1.39 -16.70 -16.33
N TRP A 381 -0.25 -16.85 -17.01
CA TRP A 381 -0.14 -17.76 -18.15
C TRP A 381 -0.10 -19.20 -17.67
N ILE A 382 -0.71 -20.09 -18.46
CA ILE A 382 -0.37 -21.52 -18.44
C ILE A 382 0.55 -21.73 -19.63
N ILE A 383 1.77 -22.22 -19.39
CA ILE A 383 2.80 -22.36 -20.43
C ILE A 383 2.98 -23.82 -20.80
N HIS A 384 2.99 -24.10 -22.11
CA HIS A 384 3.37 -25.39 -22.67
C HIS A 384 4.57 -25.23 -23.58
N ARG A 385 5.58 -26.09 -23.44
CA ARG A 385 6.80 -26.00 -24.24
C ARG A 385 6.86 -27.12 -25.28
N ILE A 386 7.20 -26.74 -26.52
CA ILE A 386 7.43 -27.67 -27.62
C ILE A 386 8.86 -27.52 -28.11
N TRP A 387 9.61 -28.61 -28.09
CA TRP A 387 10.97 -28.66 -28.61
C TRP A 387 10.95 -29.03 -30.09
N SER A 388 11.67 -28.25 -30.91
CA SER A 388 11.79 -28.43 -32.35
C SER A 388 12.30 -29.82 -32.72
N ALA A 389 13.24 -30.36 -31.96
CA ALA A 389 13.76 -31.72 -32.14
C ALA A 389 12.68 -32.80 -31.93
N ASP A 390 11.85 -32.63 -30.90
CA ASP A 390 10.75 -33.55 -30.61
C ASP A 390 9.62 -33.43 -31.64
N TRP A 391 9.29 -32.21 -32.05
CA TRP A 391 8.30 -31.96 -33.08
C TRP A 391 8.73 -32.55 -34.43
N PHE A 392 10.00 -32.41 -34.80
CA PHE A 392 10.51 -32.96 -36.05
C PHE A 392 10.45 -34.50 -36.08
N GLN A 393 10.80 -35.16 -34.97
CA GLN A 393 10.79 -36.62 -34.91
C GLN A 393 9.38 -37.20 -34.75
N ARG A 394 8.52 -36.54 -33.96
CA ARG A 394 7.23 -37.09 -33.49
C ARG A 394 6.13 -36.03 -33.53
N PRO A 395 5.82 -35.45 -34.70
CA PRO A 395 4.90 -34.30 -34.80
C PRO A 395 3.48 -34.63 -34.34
N ARG A 396 2.98 -35.83 -34.66
CA ARG A 396 1.63 -36.27 -34.25
C ARG A 396 1.51 -36.41 -32.74
N GLU A 397 2.50 -37.04 -32.09
CA GLU A 397 2.53 -37.23 -30.65
C GLU A 397 2.62 -35.87 -29.93
N GLN A 398 3.49 -34.98 -30.40
CA GLN A 398 3.62 -33.65 -29.81
C GLN A 398 2.35 -32.83 -29.99
N LEU A 399 1.70 -32.88 -31.15
CA LEU A 399 0.42 -32.21 -31.37
C LEU A 399 -0.66 -32.74 -30.41
N GLU A 400 -0.78 -34.05 -30.23
CA GLU A 400 -1.73 -34.65 -29.29
C GLU A 400 -1.46 -34.22 -27.84
N ARG A 401 -0.19 -34.13 -27.45
CA ARG A 401 0.22 -33.61 -26.13
C ARG A 401 -0.15 -32.15 -25.95
N THR A 402 0.05 -31.31 -26.97
CA THR A 402 -0.34 -29.89 -26.93
C THR A 402 -1.86 -29.74 -26.82
N VAL A 403 -2.63 -30.52 -27.58
CA VAL A 403 -4.10 -30.51 -27.49
C VAL A 403 -4.57 -30.95 -26.09
N ALA A 404 -3.98 -32.00 -25.53
CA ALA A 404 -4.29 -32.43 -24.17
C ALA A 404 -3.94 -31.35 -23.12
N ALA A 405 -2.88 -30.57 -23.35
CA ALA A 405 -2.52 -29.44 -22.51
C ALA A 405 -3.51 -28.27 -22.64
N ILE A 406 -4.04 -28.00 -23.84
CA ILE A 406 -5.10 -27.01 -24.06
C ILE A 406 -6.36 -27.44 -23.29
N ASP A 407 -6.79 -28.71 -23.41
CA ASP A 407 -7.96 -29.22 -22.69
C ASP A 407 -7.79 -29.15 -21.17
N ALA A 408 -6.57 -29.44 -20.68
CA ALA A 408 -6.24 -29.31 -19.26
C ALA A 408 -6.29 -27.84 -18.80
N ALA A 409 -5.71 -26.93 -19.58
CA ALA A 409 -5.75 -25.49 -19.31
C ALA A 409 -7.20 -24.97 -19.28
N THR A 410 -8.05 -25.37 -20.21
CA THR A 410 -9.48 -25.01 -20.22
C THR A 410 -10.18 -25.46 -18.94
N ARG A 411 -9.97 -26.71 -18.49
CA ARG A 411 -10.55 -27.22 -17.23
C ARG A 411 -10.05 -26.44 -16.01
N GLU A 412 -8.74 -26.24 -15.90
CA GLU A 412 -8.15 -25.49 -14.78
C GLU A 412 -8.67 -24.05 -14.71
N LEU A 413 -8.79 -23.38 -15.87
CA LEU A 413 -9.29 -22.02 -15.94
C LEU A 413 -10.79 -21.92 -15.64
N ALA A 414 -11.58 -22.95 -15.94
CA ALA A 414 -12.98 -23.07 -15.56
C ALA A 414 -13.13 -23.24 -14.03
N GLU A 415 -12.35 -24.14 -13.42
CA GLU A 415 -12.34 -24.36 -11.96
C GLU A 415 -11.93 -23.09 -11.20
N ARG A 416 -10.89 -22.38 -11.66
CA ARG A 416 -10.47 -21.08 -11.09
C ARG A 416 -11.60 -20.05 -11.14
N ALA A 417 -12.40 -20.04 -12.21
CA ALA A 417 -13.53 -19.11 -12.34
C ALA A 417 -14.71 -19.47 -11.44
N GLU A 418 -15.00 -20.76 -11.26
CA GLU A 418 -16.04 -21.21 -10.33
C GLU A 418 -15.69 -20.89 -8.88
N LEU A 419 -14.43 -21.10 -8.47
CA LEU A 419 -13.94 -20.72 -7.14
C LEU A 419 -14.00 -19.21 -6.90
N GLY A 420 -13.71 -18.41 -7.94
CA GLY A 420 -13.87 -16.95 -7.91
C GLY A 420 -15.33 -16.54 -7.69
N ASN A 421 -16.26 -17.10 -8.46
CA ASN A 421 -17.69 -16.79 -8.36
C ASN A 421 -18.36 -17.30 -7.06
N GLN A 422 -17.90 -18.42 -6.51
CA GLN A 422 -18.39 -18.92 -5.21
C GLN A 422 -17.97 -18.03 -4.05
N ARG A 423 -16.82 -17.35 -4.13
CA ARG A 423 -16.44 -16.29 -3.18
C ARG A 423 -17.31 -15.04 -3.32
N SER A 424 -17.76 -14.69 -4.52
CA SER A 424 -18.68 -13.57 -4.79
C SER A 424 -20.13 -13.85 -4.35
N ARG A 425 -20.50 -15.12 -4.17
CA ARG A 425 -21.84 -15.58 -3.79
C ARG A 425 -21.82 -16.28 -2.43
N ALA A 426 -21.19 -15.68 -1.44
CA ALA A 426 -21.34 -16.10 -0.05
C ALA A 426 -22.67 -15.58 0.52
N ALA A 427 -23.46 -16.50 1.07
CA ALA A 427 -24.82 -16.33 1.57
C ALA A 427 -24.97 -15.26 2.67
N ALA A 428 -26.20 -14.79 2.89
CA ALA A 428 -26.56 -13.96 4.04
C ALA A 428 -26.15 -14.66 5.35
N VAL A 429 -25.06 -14.19 5.96
CA VAL A 429 -24.57 -14.68 7.25
C VAL A 429 -25.43 -14.02 8.35
N GLN A 430 -26.14 -14.83 9.13
CA GLN A 430 -26.63 -14.40 10.43
C GLN A 430 -25.42 -14.14 11.33
N VAL A 431 -25.29 -12.89 11.76
CA VAL A 431 -24.21 -12.43 12.64
C VAL A 431 -24.39 -13.05 14.02
N VAL A 432 -23.67 -14.14 14.28
CA VAL A 432 -23.24 -14.54 15.61
C VAL A 432 -21.78 -14.12 15.71
N THR A 433 -21.51 -13.04 16.42
CA THR A 433 -20.18 -12.46 16.59
C THR A 433 -19.32 -13.38 17.46
N VAL A 434 -18.36 -14.06 16.81
CA VAL A 434 -17.17 -14.61 17.45
C VAL A 434 -15.98 -14.00 16.73
N ASP A 435 -15.30 -13.09 17.42
CA ASP A 435 -14.20 -12.28 16.92
C ASP A 435 -12.89 -13.08 16.93
N ARG A 436 -12.22 -13.20 15.78
CA ARG A 436 -10.86 -13.73 15.64
C ARG A 436 -10.13 -12.92 14.56
N GLY A 437 -9.16 -12.13 15.01
CA GLY A 437 -8.34 -11.24 14.18
C GLY A 437 -7.25 -11.95 13.37
N ASN A 438 -7.31 -11.74 12.06
CA ASN A 438 -6.31 -11.15 11.15
C ASN A 438 -4.81 -11.53 11.09
N VAL A 439 -4.47 -11.96 9.85
CA VAL A 439 -3.25 -11.84 9.01
C VAL A 439 -2.07 -12.81 9.22
N THR A 440 -1.77 -13.55 8.14
CA THR A 440 -0.50 -14.26 7.90
C THR A 440 0.22 -13.56 6.75
N GLU A 441 1.39 -12.99 7.05
CA GLU A 441 2.46 -12.71 6.10
C GLU A 441 3.47 -13.85 6.24
N ILE A 442 3.92 -14.45 5.12
CA ILE A 442 4.92 -15.53 5.13
C ILE A 442 6.30 -14.90 4.93
N GLY A 443 7.26 -15.24 5.80
CA GLY A 443 8.67 -15.00 5.47
C GLY A 443 9.76 -15.24 6.50
N LEU A 444 9.67 -16.26 7.37
CA LEU A 444 10.78 -17.13 7.83
C LEU A 444 10.27 -18.02 8.97
N GLU A 445 10.37 -19.34 8.78
CA GLU A 445 10.12 -20.30 9.85
C GLU A 445 11.04 -20.02 11.05
N THR A 446 10.46 -19.70 12.20
CA THR A 446 11.06 -20.01 13.51
C THR A 446 10.20 -21.04 14.21
N MET A 447 10.88 -22.11 14.60
CA MET A 447 10.33 -23.33 15.17
C MET A 447 9.49 -23.10 16.42
N ASN A 448 8.46 -23.94 16.54
CA ASN A 448 7.72 -24.34 17.74
C ASN A 448 6.71 -23.35 18.33
N GLY A 449 5.44 -23.72 18.17
CA GLY A 449 4.31 -23.19 18.91
C GLY A 449 4.52 -23.33 20.43
N ALA A 450 4.68 -22.19 21.09
CA ALA A 450 4.18 -21.98 22.43
C ALA A 450 2.97 -21.06 22.28
N SER A 451 1.80 -21.54 22.71
CA SER A 451 0.60 -20.73 22.90
C SER A 451 0.95 -19.43 23.62
N THR A 452 0.82 -18.29 22.94
CA THR A 452 1.04 -16.97 23.53
C THR A 452 0.05 -16.77 24.66
N PRO A 453 0.49 -16.38 25.87
CA PRO A 453 -0.42 -16.11 26.97
C PRO A 453 -1.36 -14.96 26.60
N ASP A 454 -2.64 -15.11 26.95
CA ASP A 454 -3.65 -14.05 26.80
C ASP A 454 -3.20 -12.83 27.62
N ARG A 455 -2.81 -11.78 26.89
CA ARG A 455 -2.27 -10.52 27.42
C ARG A 455 -3.28 -9.38 27.28
N SER A 456 -4.54 -9.68 26.97
CA SER A 456 -5.57 -8.66 26.75
C SER A 456 -5.80 -7.83 28.02
N TYR A 457 -5.87 -6.52 27.88
CA TYR A 457 -6.22 -5.62 28.98
C TYR A 457 -7.69 -5.81 29.37
N ALA A 458 -7.95 -6.20 30.62
CA ALA A 458 -9.30 -6.42 31.15
C ALA A 458 -9.78 -5.21 31.97
N GLU A 459 -10.79 -4.50 31.48
CA GLU A 459 -11.38 -3.35 32.18
C GLU A 459 -12.26 -3.77 33.36
N ALA A 460 -12.09 -3.12 34.51
CA ALA A 460 -12.86 -3.36 35.71
C ALA A 460 -14.31 -2.93 35.52
N ARG A 461 -15.24 -3.83 35.85
CA ARG A 461 -16.67 -3.52 35.92
C ARG A 461 -17.08 -3.34 37.37
N VAL A 462 -17.25 -2.09 37.76
CA VAL A 462 -17.67 -1.72 39.10
C VAL A 462 -19.18 -1.46 39.09
N GLN A 463 -19.87 -1.93 40.13
CA GLN A 463 -21.29 -1.65 40.32
C GLN A 463 -21.47 -0.61 41.42
N ARG A 464 -22.43 0.29 41.24
CA ARG A 464 -22.83 1.24 42.28
C ARG A 464 -23.30 0.47 43.53
N PRO A 465 -22.77 0.78 44.73
CA PRO A 465 -23.22 0.17 45.97
C PRO A 465 -24.73 0.35 46.20
N ALA A 466 -25.35 -0.62 46.86
CA ALA A 466 -26.76 -0.54 47.23
C ALA A 466 -27.00 0.63 48.23
N GLY A 467 -27.50 1.76 47.73
CA GLY A 467 -27.77 2.98 48.49
C GLY A 467 -28.14 4.15 47.58
N GLN A 468 -28.93 5.10 48.09
CA GLN A 468 -29.35 6.30 47.32
C GLN A 468 -28.32 7.44 47.33
N PHE A 469 -27.07 7.19 47.72
CA PHE A 469 -26.03 8.23 47.80
C PHE A 469 -25.60 8.69 46.39
N GLU A 470 -25.43 10.01 46.23
CA GLU A 470 -24.63 10.54 45.13
C GLU A 470 -23.16 10.17 45.33
N LEU A 471 -22.37 10.12 44.24
CA LEU A 471 -20.99 9.65 44.30
C LEU A 471 -20.15 10.44 45.32
N HIS A 472 -20.27 11.77 45.31
CA HIS A 472 -19.49 12.64 46.19
C HIS A 472 -19.91 12.59 47.68
N GLU A 473 -21.08 12.02 47.97
CA GLU A 473 -21.62 11.81 49.32
C GLU A 473 -21.47 10.36 49.80
N THR A 474 -20.94 9.48 48.95
CA THR A 474 -20.78 8.06 49.28
C THR A 474 -19.76 7.90 50.42
N PRO A 475 -20.07 7.10 51.47
CA PRO A 475 -19.16 6.88 52.58
C PRO A 475 -17.75 6.45 52.12
N THR A 476 -16.72 7.09 52.65
CA THR A 476 -15.32 6.89 52.21
C THR A 476 -14.87 5.44 52.30
N GLY A 477 -15.35 4.67 53.29
CA GLY A 477 -15.03 3.25 53.40
C GLY A 477 -15.57 2.39 52.25
N LEU A 478 -16.72 2.77 51.65
CA LEU A 478 -17.28 2.11 50.47
C LEU A 478 -16.50 2.52 49.21
N LEU A 479 -16.19 3.81 49.06
CA LEU A 479 -15.36 4.29 47.95
C LEU A 479 -13.97 3.64 47.96
N ALA A 480 -13.36 3.47 49.14
CA ALA A 480 -12.11 2.73 49.30
C ALA A 480 -12.24 1.29 48.77
N GLY A 481 -13.32 0.58 49.11
CA GLY A 481 -13.56 -0.77 48.59
C GLY A 481 -13.72 -0.83 47.06
N LEU A 482 -14.35 0.18 46.45
CA LEU A 482 -14.46 0.27 44.99
C LEU A 482 -13.11 0.58 44.33
N VAL A 483 -12.31 1.46 44.91
CA VAL A 483 -10.94 1.73 44.45
C VAL A 483 -10.09 0.46 44.53
N GLU A 484 -10.15 -0.26 45.65
CA GLU A 484 -9.47 -1.55 45.83
C GLU A 484 -9.89 -2.55 44.75
N GLN A 485 -11.19 -2.62 44.42
CA GLN A 485 -11.70 -3.51 43.37
C GLN A 485 -11.17 -3.13 41.98
N VAL A 486 -11.16 -1.84 41.62
CA VAL A 486 -10.63 -1.38 40.32
C VAL A 486 -9.14 -1.68 40.21
N VAL A 487 -8.36 -1.28 41.22
CA VAL A 487 -6.90 -1.49 41.22
C VAL A 487 -6.58 -2.99 41.20
N ALA A 488 -7.35 -3.82 41.89
CA ALA A 488 -7.12 -5.27 41.88
C ALA A 488 -7.34 -5.93 40.52
N ALA A 489 -8.23 -5.38 39.68
CA ALA A 489 -8.50 -5.89 38.35
C ALA A 489 -7.56 -5.31 37.29
N GLU A 490 -7.20 -4.03 37.40
CA GLU A 490 -6.50 -3.27 36.36
C GLU A 490 -5.05 -2.90 36.72
N THR A 491 -4.47 -3.42 37.81
CA THR A 491 -3.08 -3.11 38.21
C THR A 491 -2.05 -3.42 37.11
N PRO A 492 -1.10 -2.51 36.82
CA PRO A 492 -1.05 -1.09 37.19
C PRO A 492 -2.10 -0.25 36.44
N ILE A 493 -2.78 0.68 37.13
CA ILE A 493 -3.79 1.57 36.53
C ILE A 493 -3.52 3.04 36.87
N HIS A 494 -3.75 3.94 35.90
CA HIS A 494 -3.64 5.39 36.11
C HIS A 494 -4.81 5.94 36.95
N LEU A 495 -4.56 6.96 37.77
CA LEU A 495 -5.58 7.57 38.66
C LEU A 495 -6.83 8.05 37.90
N ASP A 496 -6.64 8.66 36.73
CA ASP A 496 -7.76 9.14 35.91
C ASP A 496 -8.70 8.02 35.47
N GLU A 497 -8.17 6.82 35.20
CA GLU A 497 -9.00 5.67 34.83
C GLU A 497 -9.71 5.09 36.06
N VAL A 498 -9.09 5.10 37.25
CA VAL A 498 -9.79 4.77 38.51
C VAL A 498 -10.99 5.71 38.72
N VAL A 499 -10.78 7.01 38.52
CA VAL A 499 -11.86 8.01 38.58
C VAL A 499 -12.93 7.73 37.53
N SER A 500 -12.52 7.40 36.30
CA SER A 500 -13.43 7.07 35.20
C SER A 500 -14.30 5.85 35.54
N ARG A 501 -13.71 4.73 36.02
CA ARG A 501 -14.46 3.51 36.40
C ARG A 501 -15.50 3.77 37.48
N ILE A 502 -15.12 4.50 38.52
CA ILE A 502 -16.03 4.78 39.63
C ILE A 502 -17.11 5.77 39.18
N ARG A 503 -16.77 6.78 38.39
CA ARG A 503 -17.75 7.71 37.79
C ARG A 503 -18.79 6.97 36.93
N ASP A 504 -18.33 6.06 36.07
CA ASP A 504 -19.17 5.34 35.12
C ASP A 504 -20.15 4.40 35.84
N ALA A 505 -19.79 3.86 37.01
CA ALA A 505 -20.71 3.10 37.86
C ALA A 505 -21.94 3.92 38.32
N TRP A 506 -21.84 5.25 38.36
CA TRP A 506 -22.96 6.17 38.64
C TRP A 506 -23.61 6.75 37.36
N GLY A 507 -23.17 6.36 36.16
CA GLY A 507 -23.71 6.85 34.89
C GLY A 507 -23.40 8.32 34.61
N LEU A 508 -22.39 8.89 35.27
CA LEU A 508 -22.04 10.31 35.15
C LEU A 508 -21.09 10.54 33.97
N GLN A 509 -21.31 11.60 33.21
CA GLN A 509 -20.51 11.93 32.03
C GLN A 509 -19.20 12.68 32.36
N ARG A 510 -19.12 13.35 33.52
CA ARG A 510 -17.93 14.12 33.95
C ARG A 510 -17.66 13.94 35.44
N ALA A 511 -16.39 13.92 35.81
CA ALA A 511 -15.95 13.98 37.20
C ALA A 511 -15.52 15.42 37.51
N GLY A 512 -16.37 16.17 38.22
CA GLY A 512 -16.00 17.49 38.75
C GLY A 512 -15.14 17.37 40.01
N GLY A 513 -14.57 18.48 40.49
CA GLY A 513 -13.65 18.48 41.64
C GLY A 513 -14.17 17.74 42.88
N ARG A 514 -15.46 17.90 43.23
CA ARG A 514 -16.07 17.19 44.39
C ARG A 514 -16.06 15.66 44.24
N ILE A 515 -16.21 15.16 43.01
CA ILE A 515 -16.19 13.72 42.70
C ILE A 515 -14.75 13.21 42.78
N GLN A 516 -13.80 13.95 42.21
CA GLN A 516 -12.37 13.64 42.29
C GLN A 516 -11.90 13.62 43.75
N ASP A 517 -12.26 14.63 44.55
CA ASP A 517 -11.92 14.71 45.98
C ASP A 517 -12.50 13.53 46.78
N ALA A 518 -13.71 13.06 46.44
CA ALA A 518 -14.33 11.93 47.12
C ALA A 518 -13.60 10.61 46.82
N ILE A 519 -13.22 10.41 45.57
CA ILE A 519 -12.46 9.23 45.14
C ILE A 519 -11.04 9.26 45.71
N GLU A 520 -10.38 10.42 45.75
CA GLU A 520 -9.06 10.60 46.37
C GLU A 520 -9.11 10.26 47.86
N ARG A 521 -10.14 10.68 48.59
CA ARG A 521 -10.33 10.25 50.00
C ARG A 521 -10.48 8.73 50.13
N GLY A 522 -11.17 8.08 49.19
CA GLY A 522 -11.29 6.62 49.13
C GLY A 522 -9.94 5.96 48.88
N LEU A 523 -9.14 6.50 47.95
CA LEU A 523 -7.81 6.02 47.64
C LEU A 523 -6.86 6.11 48.84
N ILE A 524 -6.84 7.24 49.56
CA ILE A 524 -6.02 7.42 50.77
C ILE A 524 -6.34 6.36 51.83
N VAL A 525 -7.63 6.00 51.98
CA VAL A 525 -8.04 4.94 52.92
C VAL A 525 -7.59 3.56 52.43
N ALA A 526 -7.67 3.29 51.12
CA ALA A 526 -7.17 2.04 50.53
C ALA A 526 -5.64 1.88 50.67
N GLU A 527 -4.89 2.99 50.53
CA GLU A 527 -3.45 3.06 50.79
C GLU A 527 -3.13 2.76 52.27
N ALA A 528 -3.84 3.40 53.20
CA ALA A 528 -3.64 3.21 54.64
C ALA A 528 -3.91 1.76 55.10
N ARG A 529 -4.80 1.05 54.39
CA ARG A 529 -5.08 -0.38 54.61
C ARG A 529 -4.03 -1.32 54.01
N GLY A 530 -3.11 -0.80 53.20
CA GLY A 530 -2.13 -1.59 52.46
C GLY A 530 -2.74 -2.40 51.31
N ALA A 531 -3.97 -2.09 50.89
CA ALA A 531 -4.65 -2.77 49.78
C ALA A 531 -4.25 -2.21 48.41
N VAL A 532 -3.83 -0.94 48.37
CA VAL A 532 -3.33 -0.24 47.19
C VAL A 532 -2.01 0.44 47.52
N ALA A 533 -1.07 0.42 46.58
CA ALA A 533 0.15 1.23 46.63
C ALA A 533 0.13 2.22 45.47
N ARG A 534 0.55 3.47 45.72
CA ARG A 534 0.66 4.51 44.69
C ARG A 534 2.11 4.85 44.40
N ARG A 535 2.43 5.03 43.12
CA ARG A 535 3.72 5.56 42.64
C ARG A 535 3.44 6.56 41.53
N GLY A 536 3.71 7.84 41.79
CA GLY A 536 3.27 8.91 40.91
C GLY A 536 1.75 8.85 40.68
N ASP A 537 1.34 8.89 39.42
CA ASP A 537 -0.07 8.88 39.01
C ASP A 537 -0.63 7.47 38.78
N PHE A 538 0.11 6.42 39.18
CA PHE A 538 -0.31 5.02 39.00
C PHE A 538 -0.58 4.32 40.34
N CYS A 539 -1.65 3.52 40.35
CA CYS A 539 -2.06 2.65 41.44
C CYS A 539 -1.72 1.19 41.14
N PHE A 540 -1.24 0.50 42.17
CA PHE A 540 -0.76 -0.87 42.11
C PHE A 540 -1.42 -1.70 43.21
N LYS A 541 -1.73 -2.96 42.90
CA LYS A 541 -2.05 -3.94 43.94
C LYS A 541 -0.74 -4.52 44.50
N PRO A 542 -0.44 -4.36 45.80
CA PRO A 542 0.76 -4.94 46.40
C PRO A 542 0.84 -6.45 46.18
N GLY A 543 2.00 -6.93 45.72
CA GLY A 543 2.25 -8.35 45.45
C GLY A 543 1.68 -8.89 44.13
N ALA A 544 0.99 -8.07 43.32
CA ALA A 544 0.55 -8.49 42.00
C ALA A 544 1.72 -8.52 41.00
N ALA A 545 1.77 -9.57 40.17
CA ALA A 545 2.71 -9.62 39.05
C ALA A 545 2.30 -8.58 38.00
N ILE A 546 3.27 -7.80 37.53
CA ILE A 546 3.07 -6.83 36.45
C ILE A 546 3.41 -7.52 35.15
N GLN A 547 2.53 -7.43 34.16
CA GLN A 547 2.76 -7.91 32.81
C GLN A 547 2.33 -6.83 31.81
N LEU A 548 2.97 -6.81 30.64
CA LEU A 548 2.59 -5.94 29.54
C LEU A 548 1.26 -6.41 28.94
N ARG A 549 0.27 -5.50 28.86
CA ARG A 549 -1.07 -5.83 28.36
C ARG A 549 -1.40 -5.14 27.04
N ASP A 550 -2.02 -5.90 26.14
CA ASP A 550 -2.53 -5.42 24.87
C ASP A 550 -3.82 -4.61 25.09
N ARG A 551 -3.82 -3.36 24.60
CA ARG A 551 -4.93 -2.40 24.73
C ARG A 551 -5.67 -2.19 23.40
N SER A 552 -5.45 -3.02 22.39
CA SER A 552 -6.14 -2.96 21.10
C SER A 552 -7.67 -3.12 21.22
N GLY A 553 -8.12 -3.93 22.19
CA GLY A 553 -9.54 -4.24 22.44
C GLY A 553 -10.27 -3.43 23.52
N VAL A 554 -9.62 -2.41 24.13
CA VAL A 554 -10.25 -1.63 25.21
C VAL A 554 -11.34 -0.69 24.69
N LEU A 555 -12.38 -0.51 25.51
CA LEU A 555 -13.51 0.40 25.31
C LEU A 555 -13.18 1.84 25.73
N SER A 556 -12.42 2.03 26.82
CA SER A 556 -11.99 3.37 27.25
C SER A 556 -10.96 3.94 26.26
N PRO A 557 -11.25 5.02 25.51
CA PRO A 557 -10.31 5.60 24.55
C PRO A 557 -9.07 6.19 25.24
N GLY A 558 -9.19 6.55 26.53
CA GLY A 558 -8.11 7.10 27.35
C GLY A 558 -6.95 6.12 27.50
N LEU A 559 -7.24 4.83 27.67
CA LEU A 559 -6.24 3.78 27.87
C LEU A 559 -5.24 3.63 26.72
N ARG A 560 -5.57 4.09 25.51
CA ARG A 560 -4.66 4.03 24.35
C ARG A 560 -3.69 5.22 24.28
N LYS A 561 -3.68 6.11 25.27
CA LYS A 561 -2.73 7.21 25.33
C LYS A 561 -1.43 6.76 26.02
N PRO A 562 -0.24 7.12 25.53
CA PRO A 562 1.03 6.72 26.14
C PRO A 562 1.15 7.09 27.62
N GLU A 563 0.54 8.21 28.04
CA GLU A 563 0.57 8.68 29.44
C GLU A 563 -0.20 7.76 30.40
N MET A 564 -1.08 6.91 29.88
CA MET A 564 -1.89 5.96 30.66
C MET A 564 -1.20 4.60 30.86
N ILE A 565 0.08 4.48 30.47
CA ILE A 565 0.84 3.22 30.52
C ILE A 565 2.00 3.38 31.50
N SER A 566 2.04 2.53 32.54
CA SER A 566 3.10 2.60 33.56
C SER A 566 4.46 2.17 33.01
N LEU A 567 5.53 2.80 33.52
CA LEU A 567 6.91 2.43 33.15
C LEU A 567 7.24 1.00 33.56
N GLU A 568 6.71 0.52 34.69
CA GLU A 568 6.91 -0.86 35.15
C GLU A 568 6.30 -1.89 34.19
N GLU A 569 5.13 -1.61 33.63
CA GLU A 569 4.49 -2.47 32.64
C GLU A 569 5.31 -2.54 31.35
N VAL A 570 5.79 -1.39 30.87
CA VAL A 570 6.65 -1.30 29.68
C VAL A 570 8.00 -1.99 29.89
N ALA A 571 8.58 -1.86 31.09
CA ALA A 571 9.83 -2.52 31.45
C ALA A 571 9.70 -4.05 31.42
N GLN A 572 8.57 -4.61 31.89
CA GLN A 572 8.32 -6.06 31.80
C GLN A 572 8.21 -6.52 30.34
N GLY A 573 7.56 -5.74 29.47
CA GLY A 573 7.54 -6.03 28.04
C GLY A 573 8.95 -6.01 27.41
N ALA A 574 9.79 -5.04 27.79
CA ALA A 574 11.17 -4.98 27.31
C ALA A 574 12.00 -6.20 27.75
N ILE A 575 11.85 -6.63 29.01
CA ILE A 575 12.51 -7.84 29.54
C ILE A 575 12.01 -9.10 28.80
N GLU A 576 10.71 -9.20 28.51
CA GLU A 576 10.13 -10.32 27.75
C GLU A 576 10.72 -10.40 26.33
N VAL A 577 10.85 -9.27 25.63
CA VAL A 577 11.45 -9.20 24.30
C VAL A 577 12.91 -9.62 24.33
N VAL A 578 13.70 -9.10 25.28
CA VAL A 578 15.11 -9.44 25.44
C VAL A 578 15.29 -10.93 25.75
N ARG A 579 14.46 -11.50 26.62
CA ARG A 579 14.49 -12.93 26.96
C ARG A 579 14.14 -13.82 25.77
N SER A 580 13.12 -13.45 25.01
CA SER A 580 12.64 -14.22 23.87
C SER A 580 13.64 -14.23 22.72
N ASN A 581 14.39 -13.14 22.54
CA ASN A 581 15.36 -12.97 21.45
C ASN A 581 16.83 -13.20 21.86
N LEU A 582 17.09 -13.58 23.12
CA LEU A 582 18.45 -13.72 23.68
C LEU A 582 19.30 -12.43 23.58
N GLY A 583 18.63 -11.28 23.57
CA GLY A 583 19.22 -9.97 23.32
C GLY A 583 18.39 -9.16 22.32
N ALA A 584 18.32 -7.84 22.50
CA ALA A 584 17.65 -6.95 21.55
C ALA A 584 18.27 -5.56 21.56
N THR A 585 18.23 -4.86 20.43
CA THR A 585 18.55 -3.43 20.35
C THR A 585 17.40 -2.59 20.93
N GLU A 586 17.67 -1.34 21.29
CA GLU A 586 16.62 -0.42 21.77
C GLU A 586 15.50 -0.20 20.74
N ASP A 587 15.81 -0.19 19.44
CA ASP A 587 14.82 0.00 18.38
C ASP A 587 13.95 -1.26 18.18
N GLU A 588 14.52 -2.45 18.31
CA GLU A 588 13.76 -3.71 18.30
C GLU A 588 12.85 -3.80 19.52
N ILE A 589 13.31 -3.40 20.71
CA ILE A 589 12.49 -3.30 21.92
C ILE A 589 11.37 -2.29 21.72
N ALA A 590 11.68 -1.09 21.22
CA ALA A 590 10.68 -0.05 20.98
C ALA A 590 9.59 -0.51 20.01
N THR A 591 9.96 -1.23 18.95
CA THR A 591 9.02 -1.74 17.95
C THR A 591 8.19 -2.89 18.52
N SER A 592 8.84 -3.86 19.16
CA SER A 592 8.18 -5.06 19.69
C SER A 592 7.22 -4.71 20.83
N VAL A 593 7.66 -3.89 21.79
CA VAL A 593 6.82 -3.47 22.93
C VAL A 593 5.64 -2.62 22.47
N SER A 594 5.84 -1.73 21.50
CA SER A 594 4.75 -0.95 20.87
C SER A 594 3.67 -1.84 20.27
N ARG A 595 4.08 -2.90 19.55
CA ARG A 595 3.16 -3.90 18.98
C ARG A 595 2.45 -4.71 20.05
N MET A 596 3.18 -5.15 21.08
CA MET A 596 2.61 -5.93 22.18
C MET A 596 1.60 -5.13 23.02
N LEU A 597 1.73 -3.79 23.08
CA LEU A 597 0.75 -2.88 23.69
C LEU A 597 -0.51 -2.64 22.84
N GLY A 598 -0.53 -3.10 21.59
CA GLY A 598 -1.66 -2.92 20.67
C GLY A 598 -1.58 -1.70 19.75
N PHE A 599 -0.43 -1.02 19.67
CA PHE A 599 -0.23 0.13 18.78
C PHE A 599 0.20 -0.30 17.37
N LYS A 600 -0.44 0.26 16.34
CA LYS A 600 -0.11 0.03 14.91
C LYS A 600 1.12 0.79 14.42
N ALA A 601 1.56 1.83 15.14
CA ALA A 601 2.78 2.60 14.86
C ALA A 601 3.42 3.10 16.16
N THR A 602 4.74 3.21 16.19
CA THR A 602 5.48 3.71 17.35
C THR A 602 5.65 5.22 17.24
N SER A 603 4.80 5.98 17.94
CA SER A 603 4.90 7.44 17.99
C SER A 603 6.16 7.89 18.74
N ALA A 604 6.58 9.14 18.57
CA ALA A 604 7.73 9.70 19.28
C ALA A 604 7.53 9.67 20.82
N GLN A 605 6.32 9.97 21.30
CA GLN A 605 5.97 9.91 22.72
C GLN A 605 6.05 8.49 23.27
N LEU A 606 5.53 7.50 22.53
CA LEU A 606 5.59 6.10 22.93
C LEU A 606 7.04 5.58 22.93
N ARG A 607 7.84 5.96 21.94
CA ARG A 607 9.27 5.62 21.90
C ARG A 607 10.00 6.20 23.11
N GLN A 608 9.74 7.45 23.48
CA GLN A 608 10.34 8.08 24.66
C GLN A 608 9.94 7.37 25.96
N LEU A 609 8.68 6.95 26.09
CA LEU A 609 8.21 6.15 27.23
C LEU A 609 8.97 4.81 27.33
N ILE A 610 9.10 4.11 26.20
CA ILE A 610 9.81 2.81 26.13
C ILE A 610 11.30 2.99 26.47
N SER A 611 11.97 3.98 25.89
CA SER A 611 13.37 4.27 26.22
C SER A 611 13.55 4.61 27.72
N SER A 612 12.61 5.33 28.32
CA SER A 612 12.64 5.65 29.75
C SER A 612 12.48 4.40 30.63
N ALA A 613 11.57 3.49 30.25
CA ALA A 613 11.37 2.23 30.94
C ALA A 613 12.60 1.31 30.83
N VAL A 614 13.22 1.24 29.65
CA VAL A 614 14.47 0.50 29.41
C VAL A 614 15.61 1.06 30.24
N ALA A 615 15.80 2.39 30.27
CA ALA A 615 16.81 3.02 31.10
C ALA A 615 16.63 2.71 32.59
N GLY A 616 15.39 2.68 33.08
CA GLY A 616 15.05 2.26 34.43
C GLY A 616 15.37 0.78 34.71
N ALA A 617 15.06 -0.11 33.76
CA ALA A 617 15.38 -1.53 33.83
C ALA A 617 16.90 -1.82 33.80
N VAL A 618 17.67 -0.97 33.12
CA VAL A 618 19.14 -1.04 33.17
C VAL A 618 19.67 -0.55 34.51
N ALA A 619 19.15 0.56 35.01
CA ALA A 619 19.57 1.15 36.28
C ALA A 619 19.32 0.23 37.49
N ASN A 620 18.24 -0.56 37.46
CA ASN A 620 17.91 -1.51 38.52
C ASN A 620 18.54 -2.91 38.32
N GLY A 621 19.35 -3.11 37.27
CA GLY A 621 20.06 -4.35 36.98
C GLY A 621 19.22 -5.46 36.34
N SER A 622 17.96 -5.19 35.94
CA SER A 622 17.13 -6.17 35.24
C SER A 622 17.57 -6.40 33.79
N LEU A 623 18.14 -5.37 33.16
CA LEU A 623 18.77 -5.43 31.84
C LEU A 623 20.20 -4.90 31.93
N ARG A 624 21.07 -5.34 31.01
CA ARG A 624 22.44 -4.80 30.88
C ARG A 624 22.83 -4.67 29.42
N TYR A 625 23.69 -3.70 29.12
CA TYR A 625 24.28 -3.58 27.79
C TYR A 625 25.47 -4.53 27.66
N GLN A 626 25.47 -5.35 26.60
CA GLN A 626 26.59 -6.18 26.19
C GLN A 626 26.69 -6.16 24.66
N ASP A 627 27.86 -5.82 24.12
CA ASP A 627 28.16 -5.84 22.69
C ASP A 627 27.15 -5.08 21.79
N GLY A 628 26.58 -3.97 22.31
CA GLY A 628 25.60 -3.15 21.60
C GLY A 628 24.16 -3.64 21.68
N LEU A 629 23.89 -4.71 22.43
CA LEU A 629 22.58 -5.29 22.69
C LEU A 629 22.21 -5.15 24.17
N LEU A 630 20.91 -5.06 24.46
CA LEU A 630 20.37 -5.23 25.80
C LEU A 630 20.11 -6.72 26.02
N ILE A 631 20.68 -7.26 27.10
CA ILE A 631 20.51 -8.66 27.51
C ILE A 631 19.95 -8.73 28.94
N ASP A 632 19.39 -9.89 29.30
CA ASP A 632 18.85 -10.13 30.64
C ASP A 632 19.96 -10.05 31.70
N GLY A 633 19.75 -9.23 32.73
CA GLY A 633 20.68 -9.07 33.84
C GLY A 633 20.82 -10.33 34.69
N ALA A 634 19.86 -11.25 34.64
CA ALA A 634 19.88 -12.49 35.43
C ALA A 634 20.83 -13.58 34.88
N ASN A 635 21.18 -13.55 33.59
CA ASN A 635 22.02 -14.57 32.93
C ASN A 635 23.54 -14.28 33.03
N GLY A 636 23.97 -13.71 34.15
CA GLY A 636 25.35 -13.31 34.41
C GLY A 636 25.89 -13.80 35.74
N GLN A 637 25.81 -15.11 35.99
CA GLN A 637 26.71 -15.84 36.90
C GLN A 637 27.25 -17.09 36.22
#